data_AF-A0A8T5SSJ8-F1
#
_entry.id   AF-A0A8T5SSJ8-F1
#
_cell.length_a   1.000
_cell.length_b   1.000
_cell.length_c   1.000
_cell.angle_alpha   90.00
_cell.angle_beta   90.00
_cell.angle_gamma   90.00
#
_symmetry.space_group_name_H-M   'P 1'
#
loop_
_entity.id
_entity.type
_entity.pdbx_description
1 polymer ?
#
loop_
_entity_poly.entity_id
_entity_poly.type
_entity_poly.pdbx_seq_one_letter_code
_entity_poly.pdbx_strand_id
1 'polypeptide(L)'
;MTTATGIPKTKNNAIKELFNQAISDVDLMKNGKKVPDEKGPFDESREFLAFEVAKATEIPVKDLAKAEAADVVLLEIFRDARADPTPSDITLSMTLCLYGVALGNYNEEDFRYLYRYSLRHVRNQNQIESWLRKALVFLAATKYESSKEVMSEIRYWLQFLGAPVFSPALFSDIGDVFGVDIKSYLDSEELRLVDSLTRHPEYIREAVEGKPFMEVMAACREWTPDALLSQLLDDAKELVYSEAKNIVTQNMSVSESIEVMKKYFEKIQFQSHKGAVLPVRLQQLEDPPPGEAINPVIFELIPQKLRMGLLPSVAYSSKTKKIEIIFLGGPRIGRSGILIKTDTGGVLLDFGISVANHMIPEWVPELEMIDTVLVSHAHLDHLGGLPVLFDKFDGKWCSVGPTGGIAKVLLNDAIKVGTPAPPRRYNKLDLISRYTEDNIKKVTDNHVRLEYGKSNEVGPGIVVTPVEACHIPGSAAYSIDIEGVKILYTGDFNMDESVLFPGANIPTDSDYVIFDGTYWGREDFDRKKVSQTITDIVGNYGPVVIPSFAVGRSQEILMILENLGVTKNRNVIVGGMADHITSLVGVQGHWQSIKKNKVHLDKDDVLVAGGGMMGGGLAKHHFNEHRNNANAAVILCGYLAPRTPGWNLLHGYEQHECKLELARLSAHSSASNLQTYINSCSGKKIMVHTPTEKAPKGISIPEYRERIVIKP
;
A
#
# COMPACT_ATOMS: atom_id res chain seq x y z
N MET A 1 -22.21 -9.65 12.46
CA MET A 1 -23.59 -10.01 12.08
C MET A 1 -23.77 -11.52 12.20
N THR A 2 -23.96 -12.03 13.42
CA THR A 2 -24.18 -13.46 13.68
C THR A 2 -25.56 -13.66 14.31
N THR A 3 -26.16 -14.82 14.08
CA THR A 3 -27.33 -15.28 14.85
C THR A 3 -26.89 -15.75 16.24
N ALA A 4 -27.82 -16.01 17.16
CA ALA A 4 -27.53 -16.61 18.47
C ALA A 4 -26.82 -17.99 18.38
N THR A 5 -26.73 -18.55 17.17
CA THR A 5 -26.10 -19.82 16.82
C THR A 5 -24.81 -19.65 16.00
N GLY A 6 -24.22 -18.45 15.91
CA GLY A 6 -22.90 -18.24 15.28
C GLY A 6 -22.87 -18.26 13.73
N ILE A 7 -24.02 -18.43 13.06
CA ILE A 7 -24.08 -18.57 11.59
C ILE A 7 -24.11 -17.19 10.92
N PRO A 8 -23.45 -17.02 9.75
CA PRO A 8 -23.48 -15.77 8.99
C PRO A 8 -24.91 -15.46 8.54
N LYS A 9 -25.36 -14.22 8.79
CA LYS A 9 -26.62 -13.74 8.21
C LYS A 9 -26.41 -13.44 6.72
N THR A 10 -26.54 -14.46 5.88
CA THR A 10 -26.57 -14.28 4.42
C THR A 10 -28.00 -14.14 3.92
N LYS A 11 -28.20 -13.39 2.83
CA LYS A 11 -29.46 -13.40 2.09
C LYS A 11 -29.48 -14.47 1.00
N ASN A 12 -28.32 -14.86 0.47
CA ASN A 12 -28.16 -15.86 -0.59
C ASN A 12 -28.65 -17.25 -0.16
N ASN A 13 -29.59 -17.84 -0.92
CA ASN A 13 -30.22 -19.11 -0.58
C ASN A 13 -29.29 -20.32 -0.69
N ALA A 14 -28.41 -20.38 -1.70
CA ALA A 14 -27.46 -21.48 -1.84
C ALA A 14 -26.47 -21.52 -0.66
N ILE A 15 -26.02 -20.34 -0.21
CA ILE A 15 -25.17 -20.24 0.98
C ILE A 15 -25.94 -20.62 2.25
N LYS A 16 -27.21 -20.19 2.40
CA LYS A 16 -28.06 -20.62 3.54
C LYS A 16 -28.19 -22.14 3.59
N GLU A 17 -28.45 -22.79 2.46
CA GLU A 17 -28.57 -24.25 2.38
C GLU A 17 -27.28 -24.95 2.80
N LEU A 18 -26.11 -24.47 2.35
CA LEU A 18 -24.80 -24.99 2.78
C LEU A 18 -24.60 -24.90 4.29
N PHE A 19 -24.87 -23.75 4.90
CA PHE A 19 -24.75 -23.60 6.36
C PHE A 19 -25.79 -24.42 7.13
N ASN A 20 -27.04 -24.49 6.64
CA ASN A 20 -28.07 -25.35 7.24
C ASN A 20 -27.67 -26.83 7.19
N GLN A 21 -27.05 -27.26 6.09
CA GLN A 21 -26.55 -28.62 5.96
C GLN A 21 -25.43 -28.91 6.97
N ALA A 22 -24.50 -27.97 7.17
CA ALA A 22 -23.44 -28.10 8.15
C ALA A 22 -23.97 -28.14 9.60
N ILE A 23 -25.00 -27.37 9.93
CA ILE A 23 -25.67 -27.45 11.25
C ILE A 23 -26.28 -28.84 11.44
N SER A 24 -26.97 -29.36 10.42
CA SER A 24 -27.51 -30.71 10.45
C SER A 24 -26.42 -31.75 10.65
N ASP A 25 -25.23 -31.56 10.07
CA ASP A 25 -24.08 -32.44 10.25
C ASP A 25 -23.55 -32.40 11.68
N VAL A 26 -23.45 -31.21 12.27
CA VAL A 26 -23.10 -31.04 13.69
C VAL A 26 -24.14 -31.70 14.61
N ASP A 27 -25.43 -31.62 14.29
CA ASP A 27 -26.48 -32.28 15.06
C ASP A 27 -26.47 -33.81 14.90
N LEU A 28 -26.10 -34.34 13.73
CA LEU A 28 -25.85 -35.79 13.56
C LEU A 28 -24.74 -36.26 14.49
N MET A 29 -23.65 -35.50 14.60
CA MET A 29 -22.52 -35.81 15.48
C MET A 29 -22.91 -35.81 16.95
N LYS A 30 -23.70 -34.82 17.41
CA LYS A 30 -24.24 -34.81 18.79
C LYS A 30 -25.01 -36.08 19.13
N ASN A 31 -25.64 -36.68 18.12
CA ASN A 31 -26.40 -37.92 18.23
C ASN A 31 -25.56 -39.18 17.96
N GLY A 32 -24.22 -39.08 17.92
CA GLY A 32 -23.30 -40.19 17.71
C GLY A 32 -23.29 -40.75 16.28
N LYS A 33 -23.80 -40.01 15.29
CA LYS A 33 -23.79 -40.40 13.89
C LYS A 33 -22.64 -39.72 13.14
N LYS A 34 -22.11 -40.39 12.12
CA LYS A 34 -21.08 -39.84 11.24
C LYS A 34 -21.67 -38.85 10.23
N VAL A 35 -20.88 -37.84 9.89
CA VAL A 35 -21.16 -36.96 8.75
C VAL A 35 -21.11 -37.79 7.45
N PRO A 36 -22.05 -37.60 6.51
CA PRO A 36 -22.02 -38.29 5.21
C PRO A 36 -20.70 -38.04 4.46
N ASP A 37 -20.17 -39.07 3.80
CA ASP A 37 -18.95 -38.97 2.98
C ASP A 37 -19.25 -38.38 1.59
N GLU A 38 -19.83 -37.19 1.60
CA GLU A 38 -20.12 -36.39 0.42
C GLU A 38 -19.16 -35.21 0.35
N LYS A 39 -18.96 -34.69 -0.86
CA LYS A 39 -18.08 -33.57 -1.09
C LYS A 39 -18.77 -32.23 -0.83
N GLY A 40 -18.03 -31.32 -0.22
CA GLY A 40 -18.39 -29.92 -0.11
C GLY A 40 -18.03 -29.14 -1.39
N PRO A 41 -18.26 -27.81 -1.38
CA PRO A 41 -18.11 -26.98 -2.57
C PRO A 41 -16.66 -26.85 -3.06
N PHE A 42 -15.62 -27.19 -2.32
CA PHE A 42 -14.21 -27.16 -2.76
C PHE A 42 -13.62 -28.56 -3.01
N ASP A 43 -14.47 -29.56 -3.26
CA ASP A 43 -14.11 -30.99 -3.39
C ASP A 43 -13.55 -31.64 -2.11
N GLU A 44 -13.67 -30.96 -0.97
CA GLU A 44 -13.32 -31.40 0.37
C GLU A 44 -14.45 -32.22 1.04
N SER A 45 -14.19 -32.82 2.20
CA SER A 45 -15.24 -33.50 2.98
C SER A 45 -16.18 -32.48 3.65
N ARG A 46 -17.48 -32.77 3.71
CA ARG A 46 -18.46 -31.98 4.50
C ARG A 46 -18.08 -31.79 5.96
N GLU A 47 -17.21 -32.65 6.50
CA GLU A 47 -16.61 -32.49 7.83
C GLU A 47 -16.00 -31.10 8.05
N PHE A 48 -15.47 -30.44 7.00
CA PHE A 48 -14.74 -29.17 7.11
C PHE A 48 -15.63 -28.01 7.55
N LEU A 49 -16.79 -27.83 6.91
CA LEU A 49 -17.71 -26.77 7.29
C LEU A 49 -18.39 -27.09 8.63
N ALA A 50 -18.73 -28.35 8.87
CA ALA A 50 -19.27 -28.80 10.15
C ALA A 50 -18.30 -28.54 11.32
N PHE A 51 -17.00 -28.78 11.10
CA PHE A 51 -15.93 -28.54 12.07
C PHE A 51 -15.86 -27.07 12.50
N GLU A 52 -15.88 -26.14 11.54
CA GLU A 52 -15.85 -24.71 11.84
C GLU A 52 -17.16 -24.21 12.48
N VAL A 53 -18.32 -24.77 12.09
CA VAL A 53 -19.60 -24.48 12.77
C VAL A 53 -19.56 -24.96 14.22
N ALA A 54 -19.03 -26.15 14.48
CA ALA A 54 -18.87 -26.68 15.84
C ALA A 54 -17.97 -25.78 16.69
N LYS A 55 -16.83 -25.32 16.14
CA LYS A 55 -15.96 -24.33 16.80
C LYS A 55 -16.70 -23.02 17.12
N ALA A 56 -17.43 -22.46 16.16
CA ALA A 56 -18.14 -21.18 16.31
C ALA A 56 -19.31 -21.25 17.33
N THR A 57 -19.78 -22.47 17.62
CA THR A 57 -20.87 -22.74 18.57
C THR A 57 -20.38 -23.39 19.87
N GLU A 58 -19.06 -23.43 20.08
CA GLU A 58 -18.41 -24.02 21.26
C GLU A 58 -18.80 -25.50 21.52
N ILE A 59 -19.17 -26.22 20.47
CA ILE A 59 -19.49 -27.65 20.53
C ILE A 59 -18.17 -28.44 20.45
N PRO A 60 -17.96 -29.45 21.33
CA PRO A 60 -16.76 -30.28 21.27
C PRO A 60 -16.59 -30.93 19.91
N VAL A 61 -15.41 -30.70 19.33
CA VAL A 61 -15.06 -31.23 18.03
C VAL A 61 -14.46 -32.62 18.23
N LYS A 62 -15.24 -33.65 17.92
CA LYS A 62 -14.84 -35.07 17.98
C LYS A 62 -15.46 -35.80 16.80
N ASP A 63 -14.82 -36.87 16.33
CA ASP A 63 -15.30 -37.73 15.23
C ASP A 63 -15.36 -37.04 13.85
N LEU A 64 -14.53 -36.01 13.63
CA LEU A 64 -14.35 -35.31 12.34
C LEU A 64 -12.91 -35.48 11.84
N ALA A 65 -12.49 -36.73 11.71
CA ALA A 65 -11.08 -37.08 11.51
C ALA A 65 -10.42 -36.37 10.31
N LYS A 66 -11.14 -36.10 9.22
CA LYS A 66 -10.58 -35.41 8.04
C LYS A 66 -10.35 -33.93 8.33
N ALA A 67 -11.31 -33.28 8.99
CA ALA A 67 -11.19 -31.86 9.34
C ALA A 67 -10.19 -31.65 10.50
N GLU A 68 -10.17 -32.52 11.50
CA GLU A 68 -9.18 -32.52 12.59
C GLU A 68 -7.76 -32.66 12.04
N ALA A 69 -7.54 -33.58 11.09
CA ALA A 69 -6.23 -33.72 10.44
C ALA A 69 -5.82 -32.44 9.70
N ALA A 70 -6.74 -31.82 8.94
CA ALA A 70 -6.45 -30.58 8.23
C ALA A 70 -6.26 -29.36 9.17
N ASP A 71 -6.91 -29.35 10.34
CA ASP A 71 -6.71 -28.32 11.37
C ASP A 71 -5.32 -28.42 12.00
N VAL A 72 -4.83 -29.64 12.26
CA VAL A 72 -3.44 -29.85 12.70
C VAL A 72 -2.46 -29.26 11.67
N VAL A 73 -2.66 -29.56 10.39
CA VAL A 73 -1.82 -29.01 9.31
C VAL A 73 -1.94 -27.49 9.21
N LEU A 74 -3.15 -26.95 9.32
CA LEU A 74 -3.40 -25.50 9.32
C LEU A 74 -2.63 -24.81 10.46
N LEU A 75 -2.67 -25.38 11.66
CA LEU A 75 -1.93 -24.87 12.81
C LEU A 75 -0.42 -25.01 12.63
N GLU A 76 0.09 -26.10 12.04
CA GLU A 76 1.51 -26.22 11.68
C GLU A 76 1.95 -25.16 10.67
N ILE A 77 1.12 -24.87 9.66
CA ILE A 77 1.38 -23.82 8.67
C ILE A 77 1.40 -22.45 9.34
N PHE A 78 0.41 -22.13 10.20
CA PHE A 78 0.42 -20.86 10.93
C PHE A 78 1.65 -20.67 11.80
N ARG A 79 2.29 -21.76 12.23
CA ARG A 79 3.53 -21.73 13.02
C ARG A 79 4.80 -21.71 12.18
N ASP A 80 4.68 -21.72 10.84
CA ASP A 80 5.78 -21.92 9.91
C ASP A 80 6.60 -23.20 10.23
N ALA A 81 5.92 -24.22 10.79
CA ALA A 81 6.53 -25.46 11.29
C ALA A 81 6.43 -26.62 10.30
N ARG A 82 5.65 -26.45 9.22
CA ARG A 82 5.49 -27.44 8.16
C ARG A 82 6.60 -27.26 7.12
N ALA A 83 7.54 -28.21 7.06
CA ALA A 83 8.70 -28.13 6.17
C ALA A 83 8.34 -28.26 4.68
N ASP A 84 7.52 -29.26 4.33
CA ASP A 84 7.17 -29.58 2.94
C ASP A 84 5.65 -29.77 2.79
N PRO A 85 4.85 -28.69 2.86
CA PRO A 85 3.41 -28.77 2.66
C PRO A 85 3.08 -29.15 1.22
N THR A 86 2.23 -30.15 1.02
CA THR A 86 1.73 -30.48 -0.33
C THR A 86 0.71 -29.43 -0.80
N PRO A 87 0.47 -29.29 -2.12
CA PRO A 87 -0.61 -28.42 -2.61
C PRO A 87 -1.97 -28.77 -2.00
N SER A 88 -2.24 -30.07 -1.77
CA SER A 88 -3.46 -30.54 -1.10
C SER A 88 -3.55 -30.04 0.35
N ASP A 89 -2.47 -30.22 1.13
CA ASP A 89 -2.38 -29.71 2.52
C ASP A 89 -2.77 -28.24 2.58
N ILE A 90 -2.18 -27.44 1.68
CA ILE A 90 -2.41 -26.00 1.62
C ILE A 90 -3.86 -25.69 1.24
N THR A 91 -4.41 -26.30 0.20
CA THR A 91 -5.80 -26.04 -0.22
C THR A 91 -6.82 -26.45 0.84
N LEU A 92 -6.58 -27.55 1.56
CA LEU A 92 -7.45 -28.00 2.66
C LEU A 92 -7.36 -27.04 3.86
N SER A 93 -6.15 -26.63 4.26
CA SER A 93 -5.96 -25.62 5.31
C SER A 93 -6.58 -24.26 4.94
N MET A 94 -6.44 -23.84 3.68
CA MET A 94 -7.09 -22.64 3.16
C MET A 94 -8.62 -22.77 3.18
N THR A 95 -9.18 -23.95 2.91
CA THR A 95 -10.63 -24.21 2.97
C THR A 95 -11.18 -24.16 4.39
N LEU A 96 -10.49 -24.77 5.37
CA LEU A 96 -10.86 -24.62 6.79
C LEU A 96 -10.83 -23.15 7.22
N CYS A 97 -9.75 -22.44 6.90
CA CYS A 97 -9.61 -21.03 7.24
C CYS A 97 -10.70 -20.18 6.59
N LEU A 98 -11.03 -20.44 5.32
CA LEU A 98 -12.11 -19.77 4.58
C LEU A 98 -13.45 -19.87 5.31
N TYR A 99 -13.82 -21.07 5.76
CA TYR A 99 -15.04 -21.29 6.53
C TYR A 99 -15.01 -20.61 7.89
N GLY A 100 -13.89 -20.70 8.59
CA GLY A 100 -13.75 -20.00 9.87
C GLY A 100 -13.73 -18.47 9.72
N VAL A 101 -13.27 -17.91 8.59
CA VAL A 101 -13.43 -16.46 8.30
C VAL A 101 -14.89 -16.10 8.14
N ALA A 102 -15.66 -16.91 7.41
CA ALA A 102 -17.11 -16.67 7.26
C ALA A 102 -17.82 -16.73 8.62
N LEU A 103 -17.41 -17.64 9.50
CA LEU A 103 -18.01 -17.88 10.84
C LEU A 103 -17.43 -17.00 11.96
N GLY A 104 -16.32 -16.31 11.74
CA GLY A 104 -15.63 -15.49 12.74
C GLY A 104 -14.64 -16.23 13.65
N ASN A 105 -14.29 -17.48 13.35
CA ASN A 105 -13.23 -18.23 14.03
C ASN A 105 -11.83 -17.76 13.61
N TYR A 106 -11.70 -17.27 12.38
CA TYR A 106 -10.49 -16.67 11.81
C TYR A 106 -10.81 -15.29 11.26
N ASN A 107 -9.79 -14.49 10.98
CA ASN A 107 -9.94 -13.17 10.37
C ASN A 107 -9.31 -13.10 8.96
N GLU A 108 -9.53 -11.99 8.25
CA GLU A 108 -9.07 -11.81 6.87
C GLU A 108 -7.53 -11.89 6.75
N GLU A 109 -6.79 -11.48 7.77
CA GLU A 109 -5.33 -11.57 7.80
C GLU A 109 -4.83 -13.02 7.93
N ASP A 110 -5.56 -13.88 8.64
CA ASP A 110 -5.27 -15.31 8.71
C ASP A 110 -5.37 -15.94 7.31
N PHE A 111 -6.41 -15.56 6.56
CA PHE A 111 -6.59 -16.01 5.19
C PHE A 111 -5.51 -15.47 4.24
N ARG A 112 -5.17 -14.18 4.37
CA ARG A 112 -4.09 -13.55 3.60
C ARG A 112 -2.74 -14.21 3.84
N TYR A 113 -2.46 -14.59 5.09
CA TYR A 113 -1.25 -15.32 5.43
C TYR A 113 -1.18 -16.66 4.69
N LEU A 114 -2.24 -17.47 4.72
CA LEU A 114 -2.27 -18.77 4.04
C LEU A 114 -2.13 -18.63 2.53
N TYR A 115 -2.79 -17.64 1.95
CA TYR A 115 -2.62 -17.35 0.53
C TYR A 115 -1.14 -17.04 0.21
N ARG A 116 -0.48 -16.14 0.94
CA ARG A 116 0.95 -15.87 0.74
C ARG A 116 1.84 -17.09 1.02
N TYR A 117 1.49 -17.89 2.02
CA TYR A 117 2.18 -19.13 2.34
C TYR A 117 2.13 -20.11 1.15
N SER A 118 0.97 -20.21 0.49
CA SER A 118 0.80 -21.03 -0.73
C SER A 118 1.72 -20.58 -1.86
N LEU A 119 1.89 -19.27 -2.03
CA LEU A 119 2.74 -18.72 -3.08
C LEU A 119 4.23 -19.06 -2.90
N ARG A 120 4.67 -19.26 -1.65
CA ARG A 120 6.06 -19.64 -1.32
C ARG A 120 6.35 -21.11 -1.57
N HIS A 121 5.37 -21.99 -1.30
CA HIS A 121 5.60 -23.45 -1.27
C HIS A 121 5.06 -24.18 -2.50
N VAL A 122 4.06 -23.62 -3.19
CA VAL A 122 3.51 -24.20 -4.41
C VAL A 122 4.22 -23.58 -5.62
N ARG A 123 4.90 -24.37 -6.44
CA ARG A 123 5.52 -23.84 -7.67
C ARG A 123 4.50 -23.60 -8.77
N ASN A 124 3.59 -24.54 -8.98
CA ASN A 124 2.52 -24.44 -9.98
C ASN A 124 1.27 -23.82 -9.36
N GLN A 125 1.03 -22.54 -9.67
CA GLN A 125 -0.04 -21.76 -9.06
C GLN A 125 -1.44 -22.07 -9.61
N ASN A 126 -1.57 -22.85 -10.69
CA ASN A 126 -2.87 -23.10 -11.34
C ASN A 126 -3.92 -23.67 -10.38
N GLN A 127 -3.51 -24.60 -9.51
CA GLN A 127 -4.41 -25.20 -8.51
C GLN A 127 -4.86 -24.17 -7.47
N ILE A 128 -3.94 -23.36 -6.96
CA ILE A 128 -4.22 -22.32 -5.97
C ILE A 128 -5.10 -21.23 -6.56
N GLU A 129 -4.83 -20.79 -7.79
CA GLU A 129 -5.63 -19.77 -8.47
C GLU A 129 -7.04 -20.27 -8.77
N SER A 130 -7.19 -21.52 -9.20
CA SER A 130 -8.52 -22.12 -9.43
C SER A 130 -9.32 -22.23 -8.14
N TRP A 131 -8.68 -22.69 -7.07
CA TRP A 131 -9.29 -22.75 -5.75
C TRP A 131 -9.65 -21.36 -5.24
N LEU A 132 -8.75 -20.38 -5.38
CA LEU A 132 -8.93 -19.00 -4.93
C LEU A 132 -10.14 -18.36 -5.60
N ARG A 133 -10.29 -18.50 -6.93
CA ARG A 133 -11.47 -17.95 -7.64
C ARG A 133 -12.78 -18.46 -7.04
N LYS A 134 -12.85 -19.75 -6.70
CA LYS A 134 -14.00 -20.36 -6.03
C LYS A 134 -14.21 -19.79 -4.63
N ALA A 135 -13.13 -19.62 -3.87
CA ALA A 135 -13.15 -19.12 -2.51
C ALA A 135 -13.63 -17.67 -2.41
N LEU A 136 -13.23 -16.83 -3.37
CA LEU A 136 -13.64 -15.43 -3.42
C LEU A 136 -15.13 -15.27 -3.73
N VAL A 137 -15.67 -16.06 -4.66
CA VAL A 137 -17.12 -16.05 -4.94
C VAL A 137 -17.90 -16.54 -3.71
N PHE A 138 -17.42 -17.59 -3.03
CA PHE A 138 -18.03 -18.09 -1.80
C PHE A 138 -18.08 -17.00 -0.72
N LEU A 139 -16.94 -16.38 -0.38
CA LEU A 139 -16.88 -15.30 0.63
C LEU A 139 -17.81 -14.15 0.27
N ALA A 140 -17.80 -13.71 -0.99
CA ALA A 140 -18.64 -12.63 -1.46
C ALA A 140 -20.14 -12.98 -1.38
N ALA A 141 -20.53 -14.19 -1.77
CA ALA A 141 -21.89 -14.70 -1.68
C ALA A 141 -22.37 -14.87 -0.22
N THR A 142 -21.46 -15.01 0.76
CA THR A 142 -21.86 -15.00 2.18
C THR A 142 -22.38 -13.64 2.63
N LYS A 143 -21.96 -12.55 1.99
CA LYS A 143 -22.33 -11.17 2.33
C LYS A 143 -23.40 -10.59 1.41
N TYR A 144 -23.37 -10.94 0.13
CA TYR A 144 -24.15 -10.27 -0.93
C TYR A 144 -24.91 -11.24 -1.84
N GLU A 145 -25.98 -10.76 -2.46
CA GLU A 145 -26.78 -11.50 -3.48
C GLU A 145 -26.61 -10.93 -4.88
N SER A 146 -26.48 -9.61 -4.99
CA SER A 146 -26.35 -8.93 -6.27
C SER A 146 -25.01 -9.26 -6.91
N SER A 147 -25.01 -9.69 -8.16
CA SER A 147 -23.78 -9.98 -8.92
C SER A 147 -22.80 -8.81 -8.92
N LYS A 148 -23.30 -7.56 -8.94
CA LYS A 148 -22.47 -6.35 -8.85
C LYS A 148 -21.74 -6.24 -7.50
N GLU A 149 -22.45 -6.46 -6.40
CA GLU A 149 -21.86 -6.41 -5.05
C GLU A 149 -20.88 -7.57 -4.84
N VAL A 150 -21.23 -8.77 -5.31
CA VAL A 150 -20.36 -9.95 -5.27
C VAL A 150 -19.06 -9.68 -6.02
N MET A 151 -19.13 -9.15 -7.24
CA MET A 151 -17.95 -8.82 -8.04
C MET A 151 -17.12 -7.70 -7.42
N SER A 152 -17.74 -6.70 -6.81
CA SER A 152 -17.05 -5.66 -6.04
C SER A 152 -16.29 -6.23 -4.84
N GLU A 153 -16.90 -7.16 -4.10
CA GLU A 153 -16.28 -7.83 -2.96
C GLU A 153 -15.12 -8.75 -3.40
N ILE A 154 -15.27 -9.49 -4.50
CA ILE A 154 -14.17 -10.28 -5.11
C ILE A 154 -12.98 -9.38 -5.41
N ARG A 155 -13.23 -8.22 -6.02
CA ARG A 155 -12.18 -7.24 -6.34
C ARG A 155 -11.49 -6.74 -5.07
N TYR A 156 -12.25 -6.40 -4.03
CA TYR A 156 -11.69 -6.01 -2.73
C TYR A 156 -10.73 -7.09 -2.20
N TRP A 157 -11.15 -8.36 -2.22
CA TRP A 157 -10.30 -9.47 -1.78
C TRP A 157 -9.04 -9.63 -2.63
N LEU A 158 -9.14 -9.53 -3.96
CA LEU A 158 -7.97 -9.61 -4.84
C LEU A 158 -6.94 -8.52 -4.48
N GLN A 159 -7.40 -7.29 -4.26
CA GLN A 159 -6.56 -6.17 -3.82
C GLN A 159 -5.98 -6.42 -2.42
N PHE A 160 -6.80 -6.83 -1.46
CA PHE A 160 -6.37 -7.09 -0.09
C PHE A 160 -5.29 -8.19 -0.03
N LEU A 161 -5.46 -9.25 -0.82
CA LEU A 161 -4.53 -10.38 -0.92
C LEU A 161 -3.26 -10.05 -1.72
N GLY A 162 -3.30 -9.07 -2.62
CA GLY A 162 -2.26 -8.87 -3.65
C GLY A 162 -2.23 -10.01 -4.67
N ALA A 163 -3.40 -10.60 -4.95
CA ALA A 163 -3.55 -11.64 -5.95
C ALA A 163 -3.46 -11.04 -7.37
N PRO A 164 -3.11 -11.85 -8.39
CA PRO A 164 -3.22 -11.40 -9.77
C PRO A 164 -4.66 -10.97 -10.06
N VAL A 165 -4.82 -9.98 -10.94
CA VAL A 165 -6.14 -9.63 -11.44
C VAL A 165 -6.60 -10.75 -12.37
N PHE A 166 -7.69 -11.42 -12.01
CA PHE A 166 -8.33 -12.42 -12.87
C PHE A 166 -9.31 -11.76 -13.83
N SER A 167 -9.43 -12.29 -15.05
CA SER A 167 -10.53 -11.89 -15.92
C SER A 167 -11.87 -12.12 -15.21
N PRO A 168 -12.80 -11.14 -15.24
CA PRO A 168 -14.15 -11.29 -14.72
C PRO A 168 -14.88 -12.56 -15.20
N ALA A 169 -14.62 -12.98 -16.44
CA ALA A 169 -15.26 -14.15 -17.04
C ALA A 169 -14.95 -15.46 -16.31
N LEU A 170 -13.79 -15.55 -15.65
CA LEU A 170 -13.37 -16.73 -14.90
C LEU A 170 -14.21 -16.98 -13.64
N PHE A 171 -15.06 -16.04 -13.25
CA PHE A 171 -15.98 -16.18 -12.12
C PHE A 171 -17.40 -16.62 -12.54
N SER A 172 -17.73 -16.60 -13.84
CA SER A 172 -19.09 -16.88 -14.34
C SER A 172 -19.63 -18.23 -13.86
N ASP A 173 -18.96 -19.32 -14.26
CA ASP A 173 -19.40 -20.69 -13.95
C ASP A 173 -19.34 -20.99 -12.44
N ILE A 174 -18.50 -20.25 -11.72
CA ILE A 174 -18.37 -20.36 -10.26
C ILE A 174 -19.56 -19.68 -9.57
N GLY A 175 -20.06 -18.58 -10.12
CA GLY A 175 -21.26 -17.89 -9.64
C GLY A 175 -22.45 -18.83 -9.55
N ASP A 176 -22.66 -19.65 -10.60
CA ASP A 176 -23.75 -20.63 -10.65
C ASP A 176 -23.69 -21.64 -9.50
N VAL A 177 -22.49 -22.06 -9.09
CA VAL A 177 -22.29 -22.98 -7.95
C VAL A 177 -22.80 -22.39 -6.63
N PHE A 178 -22.76 -21.06 -6.47
CA PHE A 178 -23.21 -20.36 -5.27
C PHE A 178 -24.48 -19.54 -5.49
N GLY A 179 -25.22 -19.81 -6.57
CA GLY A 179 -26.51 -19.16 -6.86
C GLY A 179 -26.40 -17.67 -7.18
N VAL A 180 -25.29 -17.22 -7.77
CA VAL A 180 -25.06 -15.83 -8.20
C VAL A 180 -24.92 -15.77 -9.72
N ASP A 181 -25.81 -15.05 -10.40
CA ASP A 181 -25.77 -14.88 -11.85
C ASP A 181 -24.71 -13.84 -12.27
N ILE A 182 -23.44 -14.24 -12.21
CA ILE A 182 -22.31 -13.41 -12.64
C ILE A 182 -22.32 -13.25 -14.17
N LYS A 183 -22.80 -14.26 -14.90
CA LYS A 183 -22.85 -14.26 -16.37
C LYS A 183 -23.63 -13.07 -16.93
N SER A 184 -24.84 -12.81 -16.42
CA SER A 184 -25.64 -11.67 -16.86
C SER A 184 -24.98 -10.32 -16.60
N TYR A 185 -24.13 -10.23 -15.55
CA TYR A 185 -23.36 -9.03 -15.27
C TYR A 185 -22.17 -8.87 -16.24
N LEU A 186 -21.52 -9.96 -16.63
CA LEU A 186 -20.43 -9.97 -17.61
C LEU A 186 -20.89 -9.60 -19.03
N ASP A 187 -22.13 -9.93 -19.37
CA ASP A 187 -22.72 -9.60 -20.67
C ASP A 187 -23.00 -8.09 -20.85
N SER A 188 -22.75 -7.28 -19.83
CA SER A 188 -22.63 -5.82 -19.99
C SER A 188 -21.50 -5.47 -20.97
N GLU A 189 -21.72 -4.47 -21.83
CA GLU A 189 -20.70 -4.02 -22.79
C GLU A 189 -19.40 -3.57 -22.09
N GLU A 190 -19.48 -3.10 -20.84
CA GLU A 190 -18.34 -2.70 -20.02
C GLU A 190 -17.39 -3.88 -19.74
N LEU A 191 -17.89 -5.03 -19.26
CA LEU A 191 -17.03 -6.15 -18.86
C LEU A 191 -16.56 -7.03 -20.03
N ARG A 192 -17.27 -7.01 -21.17
CA ARG A 192 -16.79 -7.67 -22.40
C ARG A 192 -15.48 -7.08 -22.92
N LEU A 193 -15.35 -5.75 -22.83
CA LEU A 193 -14.11 -5.06 -23.19
C LEU A 193 -12.97 -5.48 -22.26
N VAL A 194 -13.22 -5.50 -20.95
CA VAL A 194 -12.25 -5.95 -19.94
C VAL A 194 -11.75 -7.37 -20.21
N ASP A 195 -12.67 -8.30 -20.44
CA ASP A 195 -12.31 -9.70 -20.71
C ASP A 195 -11.45 -9.83 -21.99
N SER A 196 -11.80 -9.07 -23.04
CA SER A 196 -11.03 -9.06 -24.29
C SER A 196 -9.62 -8.53 -24.08
N LEU A 197 -9.48 -7.38 -23.41
CA LEU A 197 -8.19 -6.73 -23.15
C LEU A 197 -7.29 -7.53 -22.20
N THR A 198 -7.87 -8.22 -21.22
CA THR A 198 -7.11 -9.07 -20.29
C THR A 198 -6.59 -10.34 -20.94
N ARG A 199 -7.32 -10.91 -21.90
CA ARG A 199 -6.88 -12.10 -22.67
C ARG A 199 -5.91 -11.75 -23.79
N HIS A 200 -6.13 -10.63 -24.45
CA HIS A 200 -5.38 -10.21 -25.64
C HIS A 200 -4.91 -8.76 -25.51
N PRO A 201 -3.98 -8.47 -24.58
CA PRO A 201 -3.45 -7.12 -24.39
C PRO A 201 -2.73 -6.58 -25.63
N GLU A 202 -2.28 -7.45 -26.54
CA GLU A 202 -1.66 -7.08 -27.81
C GLU A 202 -2.61 -6.34 -28.78
N TYR A 203 -3.93 -6.50 -28.66
CA TYR A 203 -4.94 -5.86 -29.52
C TYR A 203 -5.65 -4.69 -28.82
N ILE A 204 -4.96 -4.04 -27.88
CA ILE A 204 -5.54 -2.96 -27.09
C ILE A 204 -6.04 -1.81 -27.95
N ARG A 205 -5.31 -1.43 -29.01
CA ARG A 205 -5.66 -0.31 -29.90
C ARG A 205 -6.96 -0.62 -30.65
N GLU A 206 -7.04 -1.80 -31.22
CA GLU A 206 -8.21 -2.27 -31.98
C GLU A 206 -9.43 -2.44 -31.06
N ALA A 207 -9.24 -2.90 -29.82
CA ALA A 207 -10.33 -3.13 -28.87
C ALA A 207 -10.99 -1.82 -28.37
N VAL A 208 -10.24 -0.71 -28.36
CA VAL A 208 -10.71 0.59 -27.86
C VAL A 208 -10.99 1.61 -28.97
N GLU A 209 -10.76 1.24 -30.22
CA GLU A 209 -10.98 2.10 -31.38
C GLU A 209 -12.44 2.61 -31.42
N GLY A 210 -12.60 3.92 -31.59
CA GLY A 210 -13.91 4.58 -31.67
C GLY A 210 -14.69 4.66 -30.35
N LYS A 211 -14.15 4.19 -29.23
CA LYS A 211 -14.77 4.29 -27.90
C LYS A 211 -14.27 5.53 -27.15
N PRO A 212 -15.13 6.25 -26.41
CA PRO A 212 -14.69 7.34 -25.55
C PRO A 212 -13.73 6.83 -24.46
N PHE A 213 -12.62 7.56 -24.23
CA PHE A 213 -11.58 7.13 -23.30
C PHE A 213 -12.12 6.91 -21.88
N MET A 214 -13.01 7.79 -21.41
CA MET A 214 -13.62 7.66 -20.08
C MET A 214 -14.49 6.41 -19.93
N GLU A 215 -15.16 5.95 -20.98
CA GLU A 215 -15.96 4.72 -20.94
C GLU A 215 -15.04 3.50 -20.86
N VAL A 216 -13.99 3.48 -21.68
CA VAL A 216 -12.96 2.43 -21.67
C VAL A 216 -12.28 2.38 -20.29
N MET A 217 -11.87 3.53 -19.76
CA MET A 217 -11.25 3.60 -18.44
C MET A 217 -12.23 3.22 -17.32
N ALA A 218 -13.50 3.62 -17.39
CA ALA A 218 -14.50 3.24 -16.38
C ALA A 218 -14.70 1.73 -16.32
N ALA A 219 -14.74 1.07 -17.49
CA ALA A 219 -14.82 -0.38 -17.60
C ALA A 219 -13.54 -1.07 -17.09
N CYS A 220 -12.37 -0.62 -17.56
CA CYS A 220 -11.09 -1.29 -17.32
C CYS A 220 -10.53 -1.06 -15.92
N ARG A 221 -10.67 0.15 -15.37
CA ARG A 221 -10.03 0.57 -14.10
C ARG A 221 -10.22 -0.40 -12.94
N GLU A 222 -11.29 -1.18 -12.99
CA GLU A 222 -11.64 -2.10 -11.93
C GLU A 222 -10.99 -3.47 -12.05
N TRP A 223 -10.81 -3.93 -13.28
CA TRP A 223 -10.56 -5.33 -13.59
C TRP A 223 -9.36 -5.54 -14.52
N THR A 224 -8.59 -4.50 -14.79
CA THR A 224 -7.33 -4.59 -15.55
C THR A 224 -6.14 -4.21 -14.68
N PRO A 225 -4.97 -4.84 -14.87
CA PRO A 225 -3.73 -4.43 -14.20
C PRO A 225 -3.34 -2.97 -14.47
N ASP A 226 -2.66 -2.33 -13.52
CA ASP A 226 -2.21 -0.93 -13.65
C ASP A 226 -1.31 -0.70 -14.88
N ALA A 227 -0.52 -1.70 -15.28
CA ALA A 227 0.28 -1.66 -16.50
C ALA A 227 -0.58 -1.51 -17.77
N LEU A 228 -1.71 -2.21 -17.83
CA LEU A 228 -2.64 -2.14 -18.96
C LEU A 228 -3.41 -0.80 -18.96
N LEU A 229 -3.79 -0.29 -17.78
CA LEU A 229 -4.37 1.05 -17.65
C LEU A 229 -3.40 2.15 -18.11
N SER A 230 -2.12 1.99 -17.78
CA SER A 230 -1.05 2.87 -18.24
C SER A 230 -0.88 2.84 -19.76
N GLN A 231 -1.01 1.65 -20.39
CA GLN A 231 -0.96 1.50 -21.84
C GLN A 231 -2.21 2.08 -22.53
N LEU A 232 -3.41 1.86 -21.97
CA LEU A 232 -4.66 2.45 -22.44
C LEU A 232 -4.57 3.98 -22.48
N LEU A 233 -3.95 4.57 -21.45
CA LEU A 233 -3.69 6.00 -21.40
C LEU A 233 -2.75 6.45 -22.52
N ASP A 234 -1.66 5.71 -22.79
CA ASP A 234 -0.70 6.05 -23.85
C ASP A 234 -1.33 5.98 -25.24
N ASP A 235 -2.06 4.92 -25.53
CA ASP A 235 -2.71 4.75 -26.84
C ASP A 235 -3.80 5.81 -27.05
N ALA A 236 -4.60 6.07 -26.01
CA ALA A 236 -5.58 7.15 -26.06
C ALA A 236 -4.90 8.50 -26.29
N LYS A 237 -3.80 8.77 -25.57
CA LYS A 237 -3.01 9.98 -25.72
C LYS A 237 -2.47 10.13 -27.14
N GLU A 238 -1.79 9.12 -27.68
CA GLU A 238 -1.27 9.14 -29.06
C GLU A 238 -2.38 9.44 -30.08
N LEU A 239 -3.55 8.82 -29.91
CA LEU A 239 -4.73 9.10 -30.73
C LEU A 239 -5.18 10.56 -30.59
N VAL A 240 -5.35 11.04 -29.35
CA VAL A 240 -5.77 12.42 -29.07
C VAL A 240 -4.81 13.42 -29.73
N TYR A 241 -3.51 13.26 -29.51
CA TYR A 241 -2.51 14.20 -30.00
C TYR A 241 -2.36 14.14 -31.53
N SER A 242 -2.42 12.95 -32.13
CA SER A 242 -2.34 12.79 -33.58
C SER A 242 -3.55 13.42 -34.29
N GLU A 243 -4.76 13.22 -33.77
CA GLU A 243 -5.96 13.82 -34.33
C GLU A 243 -5.99 15.34 -34.09
N ALA A 244 -5.62 15.79 -32.89
CA ALA A 244 -5.64 17.21 -32.56
C ALA A 244 -4.56 18.03 -33.31
N LYS A 245 -3.43 17.41 -33.68
CA LYS A 245 -2.42 18.00 -34.59
C LYS A 245 -3.01 18.39 -35.95
N ASN A 246 -4.01 17.65 -36.44
CA ASN A 246 -4.69 17.98 -37.70
C ASN A 246 -5.66 19.16 -37.57
N ILE A 247 -6.02 19.55 -36.34
CA ILE A 247 -6.94 20.66 -36.06
C ILE A 247 -6.15 21.95 -35.83
N VAL A 248 -4.99 21.87 -35.16
CA VAL A 248 -4.12 23.02 -34.90
C VAL A 248 -3.38 23.41 -36.18
N THR A 249 -3.58 24.64 -36.65
CA THR A 249 -2.94 25.16 -37.87
C THR A 249 -1.85 26.18 -37.52
N GLN A 250 -0.89 26.40 -38.43
CA GLN A 250 0.19 27.37 -38.26
C GLN A 250 -0.29 28.83 -38.08
N ASN A 251 -1.54 29.13 -38.45
CA ASN A 251 -2.12 30.47 -38.38
C ASN A 251 -2.85 30.75 -37.04
N MET A 252 -2.96 29.76 -36.14
CA MET A 252 -3.60 29.93 -34.84
C MET A 252 -2.62 30.51 -33.82
N SER A 253 -3.10 31.44 -32.98
CA SER A 253 -2.34 31.87 -31.81
C SER A 253 -2.21 30.74 -30.77
N VAL A 254 -1.21 30.83 -29.89
CA VAL A 254 -1.02 29.85 -28.80
C VAL A 254 -2.29 29.65 -27.96
N SER A 255 -3.02 30.73 -27.67
CA SER A 255 -4.26 30.66 -26.89
C SER A 255 -5.39 29.96 -27.64
N GLU A 256 -5.53 30.21 -28.94
CA GLU A 256 -6.52 29.54 -29.79
C GLU A 256 -6.20 28.05 -29.95
N SER A 257 -4.92 27.70 -30.16
CA SER A 257 -4.47 26.32 -30.25
C SER A 257 -4.74 25.55 -28.95
N ILE A 258 -4.47 26.16 -27.78
CA ILE A 258 -4.81 25.55 -26.48
C ILE A 258 -6.32 25.33 -26.35
N GLU A 259 -7.14 26.31 -26.72
CA GLU A 259 -8.59 26.21 -26.61
C GLU A 259 -9.19 25.14 -27.53
N VAL A 260 -8.67 25.03 -28.76
CA VAL A 260 -9.04 23.98 -29.72
C VAL A 260 -8.68 22.60 -29.17
N MET A 261 -7.46 22.44 -28.66
CA MET A 261 -7.00 21.20 -28.04
C MET A 261 -7.85 20.84 -26.83
N LYS A 262 -8.16 21.79 -25.94
CA LYS A 262 -9.05 21.58 -24.77
C LYS A 262 -10.43 21.08 -25.18
N LYS A 263 -11.09 21.75 -26.13
CA LYS A 263 -12.40 21.33 -26.65
C LYS A 263 -12.36 19.94 -27.27
N TYR A 264 -11.25 19.61 -27.93
CA TYR A 264 -11.07 18.29 -28.51
C TYR A 264 -10.89 17.21 -27.44
N PHE A 265 -10.08 17.47 -26.40
CA PHE A 265 -9.89 16.58 -25.25
C PHE A 265 -11.21 16.34 -24.52
N GLU A 266 -12.03 17.38 -24.35
CA GLU A 266 -13.39 17.27 -23.78
C GLU A 266 -14.31 16.42 -24.67
N LYS A 267 -14.26 16.62 -26.00
CA LYS A 267 -15.09 15.90 -26.98
C LYS A 267 -14.84 14.39 -26.94
N ILE A 268 -13.59 13.96 -26.92
CA ILE A 268 -13.20 12.54 -26.88
C ILE A 268 -13.16 11.98 -25.44
N GLN A 269 -13.50 12.82 -24.46
CA GLN A 269 -13.48 12.50 -23.04
C GLN A 269 -12.10 12.02 -22.54
N PHE A 270 -11.01 12.60 -23.02
CA PHE A 270 -9.69 12.41 -22.43
C PHE A 270 -9.60 13.21 -21.13
N GLN A 271 -10.25 12.69 -20.10
CA GLN A 271 -10.34 13.24 -18.75
C GLN A 271 -10.43 12.07 -17.77
N SER A 272 -10.44 12.33 -16.47
CA SER A 272 -10.60 11.31 -15.42
C SER A 272 -12.01 11.26 -14.82
N HIS A 273 -12.77 12.33 -14.98
CA HIS A 273 -14.20 12.46 -14.67
C HIS A 273 -14.81 13.59 -15.48
N LYS A 274 -16.14 13.61 -15.56
CA LYS A 274 -16.90 14.67 -16.22
C LYS A 274 -16.61 16.03 -15.58
N GLY A 275 -16.00 16.94 -16.35
CA GLY A 275 -15.68 18.30 -15.90
C GLY A 275 -14.27 18.47 -15.32
N ALA A 276 -13.41 17.45 -15.41
CA ALA A 276 -11.98 17.61 -15.21
C ALA A 276 -11.38 18.30 -16.45
N VAL A 277 -10.85 19.50 -16.27
CA VAL A 277 -10.09 20.17 -17.33
C VAL A 277 -8.65 19.67 -17.25
N LEU A 278 -8.18 18.94 -18.28
CA LEU A 278 -6.75 18.67 -18.44
C LEU A 278 -6.13 19.86 -19.20
N PRO A 279 -5.04 20.48 -18.71
CA PRO A 279 -4.30 21.47 -19.46
C PRO A 279 -3.60 20.79 -20.62
N VAL A 280 -3.55 21.50 -21.74
CA VAL A 280 -2.87 21.05 -22.93
C VAL A 280 -1.38 21.34 -22.74
N ARG A 281 -0.58 20.30 -22.48
CA ARG A 281 0.88 20.42 -22.58
C ARG A 281 1.25 20.48 -24.06
N LEU A 282 1.49 21.70 -24.56
CA LEU A 282 1.87 21.94 -25.96
C LEU A 282 3.27 21.42 -26.34
N GLN A 283 4.10 21.03 -25.36
CA GLN A 283 5.49 20.59 -25.58
C GLN A 283 5.64 19.31 -26.42
N GLN A 284 4.56 18.55 -26.64
CA GLN A 284 4.58 17.33 -27.46
C GLN A 284 4.07 17.53 -28.89
N LEU A 285 3.66 18.75 -29.26
CA LEU A 285 3.44 19.08 -30.66
C LEU A 285 4.82 19.27 -31.30
N GLU A 286 5.14 18.48 -32.32
CA GLU A 286 6.33 18.74 -33.14
C GLU A 286 6.33 20.20 -33.59
N ASP A 287 7.49 20.85 -33.50
CA ASP A 287 7.65 22.21 -34.00
C ASP A 287 7.12 22.27 -35.44
N PRO A 288 6.37 23.32 -35.82
CA PRO A 288 6.02 23.50 -37.22
C PRO A 288 7.31 23.47 -38.05
N PRO A 289 7.29 22.93 -39.28
CA PRO A 289 8.46 22.93 -40.15
C PRO A 289 9.07 24.33 -40.17
N PRO A 290 10.40 24.47 -40.02
CA PRO A 290 11.00 25.76 -39.73
C PRO A 290 10.59 26.78 -40.80
N GLY A 291 10.05 27.90 -40.34
CA GLY A 291 9.82 29.06 -41.19
C GLY A 291 11.14 29.53 -41.81
N GLU A 292 11.07 30.10 -43.01
CA GLU A 292 12.24 30.57 -43.76
C GLU A 292 13.22 31.36 -42.87
N ALA A 293 14.51 31.03 -42.98
CA ALA A 293 15.56 31.52 -42.10
C ALA A 293 15.56 33.05 -41.98
N ILE A 294 15.31 33.57 -40.78
CA ILE A 294 15.48 34.98 -40.48
C ILE A 294 16.98 35.29 -40.44
N ASN A 295 17.36 36.39 -41.10
CA ASN A 295 18.73 36.85 -41.23
C ASN A 295 19.45 36.94 -39.85
N PRO A 296 20.59 36.24 -39.64
CA PRO A 296 21.27 36.15 -38.34
C PRO A 296 21.72 37.50 -37.77
N VAL A 297 21.83 38.54 -38.59
CA VAL A 297 22.16 39.90 -38.16
C VAL A 297 21.02 40.54 -37.32
N ILE A 298 19.76 40.13 -37.53
CA ILE A 298 18.62 40.61 -36.74
C ILE A 298 18.56 39.94 -35.36
N PHE A 299 19.04 38.70 -35.25
CA PHE A 299 18.98 37.91 -34.01
C PHE A 299 19.96 38.42 -32.93
N GLU A 300 21.12 38.95 -33.32
CA GLU A 300 22.09 39.53 -32.39
C GLU A 300 21.69 40.90 -31.85
N LEU A 301 20.77 41.61 -32.53
CA LEU A 301 20.26 42.91 -32.11
C LEU A 301 19.20 42.84 -31.00
N ILE A 302 18.81 41.62 -30.57
CA ILE A 302 17.83 41.42 -29.49
C ILE A 302 18.54 41.48 -28.13
N PRO A 303 18.18 42.43 -27.23
CA PRO A 303 18.76 42.57 -25.89
C PRO A 303 18.75 41.26 -25.09
N GLN A 304 19.80 41.00 -24.30
CA GLN A 304 19.97 39.76 -23.54
C GLN A 304 18.79 39.45 -22.57
N LYS A 305 18.08 40.47 -22.07
CA LYS A 305 16.84 40.33 -21.28
C LYS A 305 15.67 39.70 -22.05
N LEU A 306 15.62 39.83 -23.38
CA LEU A 306 14.60 39.22 -24.23
C LEU A 306 14.97 37.78 -24.64
N ARG A 307 16.23 37.36 -24.49
CA ARG A 307 16.67 35.96 -24.69
C ARG A 307 16.17 35.02 -23.58
N MET A 308 15.80 35.57 -22.42
CA MET A 308 15.04 34.83 -21.39
C MET A 308 13.63 34.40 -21.85
N GLY A 309 13.15 34.89 -23.00
CA GLY A 309 11.91 34.45 -23.66
C GLY A 309 12.04 33.19 -24.53
N LEU A 310 13.17 32.47 -24.51
CA LEU A 310 13.37 31.16 -25.17
C LEU A 310 13.17 29.96 -24.21
N LEU A 311 12.73 30.21 -22.97
CA LEU A 311 12.12 29.19 -22.11
C LEU A 311 10.74 28.81 -22.67
N PRO A 312 10.21 27.59 -22.44
CA PRO A 312 8.80 27.32 -22.66
C PRO A 312 7.97 28.33 -21.87
N SER A 313 7.41 29.31 -22.58
CA SER A 313 6.57 30.37 -22.06
C SER A 313 5.19 29.82 -21.77
N VAL A 314 5.03 29.08 -20.67
CA VAL A 314 3.67 28.87 -20.15
C VAL A 314 3.29 30.15 -19.41
N ALA A 315 2.40 30.92 -20.03
CA ALA A 315 1.82 32.10 -19.44
C ALA A 315 0.91 31.70 -18.26
N TYR A 316 1.48 31.46 -17.08
CA TYR A 316 0.73 31.34 -15.84
C TYR A 316 0.38 32.75 -15.33
N SER A 317 -0.58 33.39 -15.99
CA SER A 317 -0.97 34.78 -15.70
C SER A 317 -2.34 34.89 -15.02
N SER A 318 -3.06 33.79 -14.78
CA SER A 318 -4.38 33.83 -14.13
C SER A 318 -4.31 33.28 -12.71
N LYS A 319 -4.93 34.01 -11.77
CA LYS A 319 -5.24 33.47 -10.44
C LYS A 319 -6.00 32.16 -10.56
N THR A 320 -5.63 31.19 -9.72
CA THR A 320 -6.28 29.89 -9.64
C THR A 320 -7.77 30.05 -9.38
N LYS A 321 -8.61 29.50 -10.25
CA LYS A 321 -10.08 29.55 -10.06
C LYS A 321 -10.64 28.33 -9.33
N LYS A 322 -9.87 27.23 -9.31
CA LYS A 322 -10.30 25.93 -8.80
C LYS A 322 -9.10 25.15 -8.30
N ILE A 323 -9.21 24.61 -7.08
CA ILE A 323 -8.26 23.65 -6.52
C ILE A 323 -9.01 22.33 -6.35
N GLU A 324 -8.43 21.22 -6.77
CA GLU A 324 -8.95 19.87 -6.58
C GLU A 324 -7.94 19.05 -5.77
N ILE A 325 -8.40 18.44 -4.67
CA ILE A 325 -7.64 17.42 -3.94
C ILE A 325 -8.21 16.07 -4.35
N ILE A 326 -7.37 15.20 -4.91
CA ILE A 326 -7.76 13.92 -5.49
C ILE A 326 -7.01 12.79 -4.78
N PHE A 327 -7.74 11.87 -4.15
CA PHE A 327 -7.15 10.78 -3.36
C PHE A 327 -6.88 9.54 -4.23
N LEU A 328 -5.69 9.42 -4.81
CA LEU A 328 -5.29 8.27 -5.64
C LEU A 328 -4.90 7.05 -4.79
N GLY A 329 -4.50 7.30 -3.55
CA GLY A 329 -4.03 6.34 -2.57
C GLY A 329 -3.98 6.99 -1.17
N GLY A 330 -3.80 6.18 -0.14
CA GLY A 330 -3.77 6.67 1.25
C GLY A 330 -5.09 6.71 2.05
N PRO A 331 -6.33 6.50 1.54
CA PRO A 331 -7.49 6.31 2.43
C PRO A 331 -7.30 5.25 3.52
N ARG A 332 -6.54 4.21 3.17
CA ARG A 332 -6.08 3.16 4.08
C ARG A 332 -4.56 3.16 4.18
N ILE A 333 -4.02 2.44 5.15
CA ILE A 333 -2.58 2.23 5.34
C ILE A 333 -1.97 1.61 4.09
N GLY A 334 -0.89 2.22 3.59
CA GLY A 334 -0.17 1.79 2.39
C GLY A 334 -0.52 2.59 1.14
N ARG A 335 0.39 2.57 0.15
CA ARG A 335 0.22 3.20 -1.17
C ARG A 335 -0.30 4.65 -1.10
N SER A 336 0.34 5.51 -0.31
CA SER A 336 0.00 6.94 -0.22
C SER A 336 0.11 7.61 -1.59
N GLY A 337 -0.86 8.44 -1.95
CA GLY A 337 -0.78 9.25 -3.17
C GLY A 337 -1.97 10.19 -3.30
N ILE A 338 -1.72 11.48 -3.12
CA ILE A 338 -2.77 12.51 -3.13
C ILE A 338 -2.36 13.60 -4.11
N LEU A 339 -3.16 13.85 -5.13
CA LEU A 339 -2.89 14.89 -6.11
C LEU A 339 -3.63 16.17 -5.75
N ILE A 340 -2.90 17.28 -5.59
CA ILE A 340 -3.47 18.61 -5.55
C ILE A 340 -3.31 19.23 -6.95
N LYS A 341 -4.44 19.50 -7.60
CA LYS A 341 -4.51 20.03 -8.96
C LYS A 341 -5.13 21.43 -8.96
N THR A 342 -4.56 22.33 -9.75
CA THR A 342 -5.13 23.63 -10.09
C THR A 342 -5.49 23.67 -11.58
N ASP A 343 -6.02 24.80 -12.04
CA ASP A 343 -6.18 25.10 -13.47
C ASP A 343 -4.85 25.38 -14.19
N THR A 344 -3.78 25.63 -13.43
CA THR A 344 -2.44 25.97 -13.93
C THR A 344 -1.41 24.85 -13.76
N GLY A 345 -1.64 23.86 -12.91
CA GLY A 345 -0.63 22.84 -12.62
C GLY A 345 -1.10 21.79 -11.61
N GLY A 346 -0.16 21.04 -11.05
CA GLY A 346 -0.45 20.07 -10.01
C GLY A 346 0.76 19.59 -9.25
N VAL A 347 0.55 19.27 -7.98
CA VAL A 347 1.57 18.70 -7.09
C VAL A 347 1.06 17.40 -6.51
N LEU A 348 1.85 16.35 -6.66
CA LEU A 348 1.55 15.02 -6.12
C LEU A 348 2.19 14.89 -4.73
N LEU A 349 1.38 14.63 -3.71
CA LEU A 349 1.81 14.37 -2.34
C LEU A 349 1.96 12.87 -2.14
N ASP A 350 3.21 12.44 -1.94
CA ASP A 350 3.64 11.06 -1.88
C ASP A 350 3.25 10.21 -3.11
N PHE A 351 3.99 9.13 -3.34
CA PHE A 351 3.63 8.11 -4.30
C PHE A 351 4.22 6.77 -3.88
N GLY A 352 3.49 6.08 -3.00
CA GLY A 352 3.93 4.89 -2.30
C GLY A 352 3.70 3.57 -3.02
N ILE A 353 4.12 2.49 -2.37
CA ILE A 353 3.72 1.13 -2.67
C ILE A 353 3.28 0.45 -1.38
N SER A 354 2.18 -0.29 -1.41
CA SER A 354 1.79 -1.12 -0.28
C SER A 354 2.73 -2.32 -0.19
N VAL A 355 3.49 -2.44 0.90
CA VAL A 355 4.37 -3.59 1.15
C VAL A 355 3.60 -4.91 1.35
N ALA A 356 2.28 -4.83 1.56
CA ALA A 356 1.43 -5.99 1.71
C ALA A 356 1.03 -6.59 0.36
N ASN A 357 0.57 -5.78 -0.59
CA ASN A 357 -0.01 -6.26 -1.84
C ASN A 357 0.70 -5.73 -3.10
N HIS A 358 1.77 -4.95 -2.93
CA HIS A 358 2.59 -4.36 -3.99
C HIS A 358 1.82 -3.44 -4.94
N MET A 359 0.65 -2.94 -4.52
CA MET A 359 -0.12 -1.96 -5.27
C MET A 359 0.44 -0.55 -5.07
N ILE A 360 0.38 0.26 -6.13
CA ILE A 360 0.65 1.71 -6.09
C ILE A 360 -0.66 2.50 -5.97
N PRO A 361 -0.62 3.84 -5.77
CA PRO A 361 -1.77 4.69 -5.98
C PRO A 361 -2.32 4.53 -7.40
N GLU A 362 -3.63 4.70 -7.57
CA GLU A 362 -4.28 4.46 -8.86
C GLU A 362 -3.75 5.42 -9.94
N TRP A 363 -3.51 4.87 -11.13
CA TRP A 363 -3.04 5.64 -12.28
C TRP A 363 -4.20 6.41 -12.93
N VAL A 364 -4.07 7.74 -13.00
CA VAL A 364 -5.07 8.63 -13.61
C VAL A 364 -4.43 9.60 -14.62
N PRO A 365 -5.17 10.09 -15.63
CA PRO A 365 -4.65 11.04 -16.61
C PRO A 365 -4.00 12.30 -16.00
N GLU A 366 -4.48 12.79 -14.86
CA GLU A 366 -3.90 13.97 -14.22
C GLU A 366 -2.48 13.76 -13.69
N LEU A 367 -2.00 12.52 -13.57
CA LEU A 367 -0.59 12.28 -13.24
C LEU A 367 0.34 12.84 -14.33
N GLU A 368 -0.14 13.00 -15.57
CA GLU A 368 0.63 13.67 -16.62
C GLU A 368 0.76 15.18 -16.41
N MET A 369 -0.09 15.77 -15.57
CA MET A 369 -0.11 17.21 -15.32
C MET A 369 0.83 17.63 -14.19
N ILE A 370 1.35 16.70 -13.42
CA ILE A 370 2.11 17.02 -12.21
C ILE A 370 3.39 17.79 -12.58
N ASP A 371 3.63 18.88 -11.87
CA ASP A 371 4.83 19.70 -11.98
C ASP A 371 5.93 19.16 -11.07
N THR A 372 5.53 18.67 -9.90
CA THR A 372 6.43 18.15 -8.87
C THR A 372 5.74 17.12 -7.99
N VAL A 373 6.54 16.21 -7.44
CA VAL A 373 6.13 15.30 -6.37
C VAL A 373 6.72 15.77 -5.03
N LEU A 374 5.93 15.87 -3.97
CA LEU A 374 6.40 16.14 -2.60
C LEU A 374 6.36 14.86 -1.79
N VAL A 375 7.51 14.43 -1.28
CA VAL A 375 7.63 13.21 -0.50
C VAL A 375 7.84 13.54 0.98
N SER A 376 6.87 13.14 1.81
CA SER A 376 6.87 13.39 3.26
C SER A 376 8.05 12.73 3.95
N HIS A 377 8.29 11.45 3.69
CA HIS A 377 9.35 10.69 4.34
C HIS A 377 9.74 9.43 3.58
N ALA A 378 10.74 8.71 4.10
CA ALA A 378 11.44 7.66 3.38
C ALA A 378 10.76 6.28 3.35
N HIS A 379 9.60 6.06 3.98
CA HIS A 379 8.99 4.72 3.92
C HIS A 379 8.44 4.38 2.53
N LEU A 380 8.44 3.09 2.19
CA LEU A 380 8.05 2.60 0.87
C LEU A 380 6.57 2.85 0.57
N ASP A 381 5.70 2.90 1.57
CA ASP A 381 4.31 3.29 1.42
C ASP A 381 4.08 4.78 1.14
N HIS A 382 5.14 5.59 1.12
CA HIS A 382 5.10 7.01 0.76
C HIS A 382 5.94 7.36 -0.48
N LEU A 383 7.01 6.63 -0.79
CA LEU A 383 7.84 6.89 -1.98
C LEU A 383 8.07 5.68 -2.87
N GLY A 384 7.66 4.50 -2.43
CA GLY A 384 8.00 3.24 -3.08
C GLY A 384 7.56 3.22 -4.53
N GLY A 385 6.43 3.83 -4.90
CA GLY A 385 5.92 3.87 -6.27
C GLY A 385 6.68 4.81 -7.20
N LEU A 386 7.61 5.64 -6.70
CA LEU A 386 8.34 6.61 -7.52
C LEU A 386 9.05 6.00 -8.74
N PRO A 387 9.74 4.85 -8.68
CA PRO A 387 10.37 4.26 -9.87
C PRO A 387 9.36 4.01 -10.99
N VAL A 388 8.16 3.53 -10.63
CA VAL A 388 7.07 3.27 -11.58
C VAL A 388 6.54 4.57 -12.20
N LEU A 389 6.47 5.66 -11.42
CA LEU A 389 6.12 6.98 -11.92
C LEU A 389 7.20 7.55 -12.87
N PHE A 390 8.47 7.45 -12.46
CA PHE A 390 9.66 7.94 -13.20
C PHE A 390 10.02 7.13 -14.46
N ASP A 391 9.29 6.05 -14.73
CA ASP A 391 9.28 5.41 -16.04
C ASP A 391 8.82 6.40 -17.13
N LYS A 392 7.84 7.25 -16.82
CA LYS A 392 7.27 8.26 -17.74
C LYS A 392 7.45 9.70 -17.28
N PHE A 393 7.57 9.93 -15.97
CA PHE A 393 7.76 11.25 -15.41
C PHE A 393 9.25 11.60 -15.38
N ASP A 394 9.62 12.70 -16.03
CA ASP A 394 11.00 13.22 -16.04
C ASP A 394 11.14 14.53 -15.23
N GLY A 395 10.10 14.92 -14.48
CA GLY A 395 10.12 16.11 -13.63
C GLY A 395 10.87 15.91 -12.33
N LYS A 396 10.70 16.85 -11.39
CA LYS A 396 11.38 16.84 -10.10
C LYS A 396 10.52 16.27 -9.00
N TRP A 397 11.17 15.72 -7.99
CA TRP A 397 10.53 15.42 -6.71
C TRP A 397 11.32 16.02 -5.57
N CYS A 398 10.60 16.45 -4.55
CA CYS A 398 11.09 17.29 -3.49
C CYS A 398 10.88 16.61 -2.14
N SER A 399 11.91 16.63 -1.29
CA SER A 399 11.82 16.17 0.09
C SER A 399 12.85 16.88 0.96
N VAL A 400 12.75 16.74 2.27
CA VAL A 400 13.86 17.14 3.14
C VAL A 400 15.06 16.20 2.94
N GLY A 401 16.27 16.72 3.15
CA GLY A 401 17.54 16.09 2.75
C GLY A 401 17.71 14.61 3.15
N PRO A 402 17.51 14.20 4.42
CA PRO A 402 17.69 12.82 4.84
C PRO A 402 16.79 11.83 4.08
N THR A 403 15.55 12.22 3.78
CA THR A 403 14.61 11.41 2.99
C THR A 403 15.16 11.07 1.61
N GLY A 404 15.80 12.02 0.93
CA GLY A 404 16.46 11.79 -0.36
C GLY A 404 17.58 10.75 -0.31
N GLY A 405 18.44 10.84 0.71
CA GLY A 405 19.54 9.89 0.92
C GLY A 405 19.05 8.48 1.25
N ILE A 406 18.03 8.37 2.10
CA ILE A 406 17.44 7.09 2.50
C ILE A 406 16.66 6.45 1.35
N ALA A 407 15.92 7.24 0.56
CA ALA A 407 15.11 6.76 -0.56
C ALA A 407 15.92 5.90 -1.53
N LYS A 408 17.12 6.34 -1.91
CA LYS A 408 18.01 5.58 -2.79
C LYS A 408 18.34 4.19 -2.21
N VAL A 409 18.66 4.12 -0.92
CA VAL A 409 19.01 2.85 -0.26
C VAL A 409 17.82 1.91 -0.25
N LEU A 410 16.64 2.40 0.14
CA LEU A 410 15.44 1.58 0.26
C LEU A 410 14.92 1.09 -1.08
N LEU A 411 14.91 1.93 -2.12
CA LEU A 411 14.48 1.52 -3.46
C LEU A 411 15.41 0.44 -4.06
N ASN A 412 16.72 0.55 -3.81
CA ASN A 412 17.70 -0.47 -4.22
C ASN A 412 17.62 -1.78 -3.43
N ASP A 413 16.99 -1.77 -2.25
CA ASP A 413 16.69 -2.99 -1.52
C ASP A 413 15.34 -3.58 -1.94
N ALA A 414 14.34 -2.73 -2.18
CA ALA A 414 13.03 -3.13 -2.67
C ALA A 414 13.13 -3.92 -3.99
N ILE A 415 14.02 -3.54 -4.92
CA ILE A 415 14.26 -4.30 -6.16
C ILE A 415 14.84 -5.71 -5.91
N LYS A 416 15.55 -5.93 -4.79
CA LYS A 416 16.16 -7.22 -4.43
C LYS A 416 15.24 -8.11 -3.61
N VAL A 417 14.51 -7.51 -2.67
CA VAL A 417 13.69 -8.22 -1.67
C VAL A 417 12.22 -8.29 -2.07
N GLY A 418 11.71 -7.30 -2.80
CA GLY A 418 10.29 -7.06 -3.04
C GLY A 418 9.68 -7.80 -4.23
N THR A 419 10.23 -8.94 -4.66
CA THR A 419 9.53 -9.77 -5.65
C THR A 419 8.62 -10.78 -4.92
N PRO A 420 7.28 -10.70 -5.04
CA PRO A 420 6.37 -11.72 -4.57
C PRO A 420 6.86 -13.07 -5.07
N ALA A 421 6.80 -14.08 -4.20
CA ALA A 421 6.85 -15.45 -4.69
C ALA A 421 5.50 -15.76 -5.39
N PRO A 422 5.48 -16.51 -6.51
CA PRO A 422 6.61 -16.76 -7.40
C PRO A 422 7.08 -15.45 -8.09
N PRO A 423 8.38 -15.28 -8.38
CA PRO A 423 8.92 -14.03 -8.93
C PRO A 423 8.16 -13.57 -10.17
N ARG A 424 7.40 -12.47 -10.06
CA ARG A 424 6.63 -11.90 -11.17
C ARG A 424 7.38 -10.85 -11.98
N ARG A 425 8.69 -10.69 -11.74
CA ARG A 425 9.54 -9.67 -12.39
C ARG A 425 9.53 -9.73 -13.92
N TYR A 426 9.16 -10.87 -14.51
CA TYR A 426 9.05 -11.05 -15.97
C TYR A 426 7.62 -10.89 -16.52
N ASN A 427 6.62 -10.73 -15.66
CA ASN A 427 5.27 -10.44 -16.09
C ASN A 427 5.16 -8.95 -16.42
N LYS A 428 5.02 -8.61 -17.71
CA LYS A 428 4.87 -7.22 -18.18
C LYS A 428 3.67 -6.48 -17.58
N LEU A 429 2.70 -7.22 -17.04
CA LEU A 429 1.51 -6.66 -16.40
C LEU A 429 1.69 -6.42 -14.88
N ASP A 430 2.83 -6.79 -14.30
CA ASP A 430 3.12 -6.60 -12.87
C ASP A 430 3.84 -5.26 -12.61
N LEU A 431 3.53 -4.58 -11.51
CA LEU A 431 4.18 -3.34 -11.12
C LEU A 431 5.65 -3.53 -10.77
N ILE A 432 6.02 -4.68 -10.20
CA ILE A 432 7.41 -4.93 -9.78
C ILE A 432 8.31 -5.18 -10.98
N SER A 433 7.79 -5.67 -12.11
CA SER A 433 8.58 -5.74 -13.35
C SER A 433 8.99 -4.36 -13.84
N ARG A 434 8.26 -3.31 -13.44
CA ARG A 434 8.58 -1.93 -13.77
C ARG A 434 9.63 -1.32 -12.84
N TYR A 435 10.08 -1.98 -11.77
CA TYR A 435 11.25 -1.51 -11.01
C TYR A 435 12.53 -1.88 -11.74
N THR A 436 13.23 -0.87 -12.25
CA THR A 436 14.47 -1.04 -13.00
C THR A 436 15.59 -0.23 -12.35
N GLU A 437 16.83 -0.57 -12.64
CA GLU A 437 17.96 0.26 -12.18
C GLU A 437 17.90 1.67 -12.79
N ASP A 438 17.40 1.77 -14.03
CA ASP A 438 17.29 3.02 -14.78
C ASP A 438 16.30 3.99 -14.15
N ASN A 439 15.09 3.55 -13.77
CA ASN A 439 14.12 4.45 -13.15
C ASN A 439 14.47 4.77 -11.69
N ILE A 440 15.10 3.87 -10.93
CA ILE A 440 15.68 4.20 -9.62
C ILE A 440 16.77 5.28 -9.76
N LYS A 441 17.58 5.19 -10.82
CA LYS A 441 18.57 6.22 -11.15
C LYS A 441 17.88 7.55 -11.48
N LYS A 442 16.83 7.55 -12.31
CA LYS A 442 16.04 8.76 -12.59
C LYS A 442 15.45 9.39 -11.32
N VAL A 443 14.88 8.57 -10.41
CA VAL A 443 14.41 9.04 -9.11
C VAL A 443 15.56 9.70 -8.35
N THR A 444 16.71 9.03 -8.25
CA THR A 444 17.87 9.57 -7.52
C THR A 444 18.36 10.90 -8.10
N ASP A 445 18.47 11.01 -9.43
CA ASP A 445 19.04 12.17 -10.12
C ASP A 445 18.10 13.38 -10.16
N ASN A 446 16.79 13.16 -10.01
CA ASN A 446 15.76 14.21 -10.06
C ASN A 446 15.28 14.68 -8.67
N HIS A 447 15.96 14.27 -7.60
CA HIS A 447 15.69 14.74 -6.25
C HIS A 447 16.08 16.22 -6.06
N VAL A 448 15.19 17.00 -5.48
CA VAL A 448 15.42 18.37 -5.03
C VAL A 448 15.27 18.45 -3.52
N ARG A 449 16.33 18.90 -2.85
CA ARG A 449 16.32 19.05 -1.40
C ARG A 449 15.57 20.31 -0.99
N LEU A 450 14.64 20.15 -0.04
CA LEU A 450 14.00 21.23 0.69
C LEU A 450 14.60 21.36 2.11
N GLU A 451 14.33 22.50 2.73
CA GLU A 451 14.75 22.82 4.10
C GLU A 451 13.53 23.12 4.97
N TYR A 452 13.54 22.67 6.22
CA TYR A 452 12.47 22.96 7.17
C TYR A 452 12.31 24.46 7.39
N GLY A 453 11.05 24.91 7.52
CA GLY A 453 10.69 26.30 7.78
C GLY A 453 10.94 27.27 6.62
N LYS A 454 11.51 26.81 5.50
CA LYS A 454 11.71 27.62 4.30
C LYS A 454 10.62 27.35 3.27
N SER A 455 9.92 28.41 2.86
CA SER A 455 8.92 28.36 1.81
C SER A 455 9.59 28.25 0.43
N ASN A 456 9.05 27.37 -0.42
CA ASN A 456 9.54 27.13 -1.78
C ASN A 456 8.34 27.07 -2.73
N GLU A 457 8.42 27.76 -3.85
CA GLU A 457 7.43 27.59 -4.93
C GLU A 457 7.79 26.33 -5.73
N VAL A 458 6.87 25.36 -5.77
CA VAL A 458 7.09 24.03 -6.38
C VAL A 458 6.20 23.78 -7.60
N GLY A 459 5.32 24.72 -7.89
CA GLY A 459 4.45 24.77 -9.06
C GLY A 459 3.82 26.16 -9.15
N PRO A 460 3.18 26.52 -10.27
CA PRO A 460 2.65 27.86 -10.49
C PRO A 460 1.65 28.27 -9.39
N GLY A 461 2.03 29.22 -8.54
CA GLY A 461 1.18 29.69 -7.43
C GLY A 461 1.01 28.68 -6.29
N ILE A 462 1.86 27.65 -6.21
CA ILE A 462 1.86 26.62 -5.15
C ILE A 462 3.14 26.77 -4.33
N VAL A 463 3.00 27.35 -3.14
CA VAL A 463 4.11 27.56 -2.21
C VAL A 463 4.04 26.55 -1.09
N VAL A 464 5.14 25.87 -0.81
CA VAL A 464 5.21 24.83 0.23
C VAL A 464 6.29 25.11 1.25
N THR A 465 5.95 24.89 2.51
CA THR A 465 6.86 25.05 3.64
C THR A 465 6.93 23.72 4.40
N PRO A 466 8.05 22.99 4.33
CA PRO A 466 8.23 21.76 5.10
C PRO A 466 8.33 22.09 6.59
N VAL A 467 7.63 21.33 7.41
CA VAL A 467 7.65 21.39 8.88
C VAL A 467 8.06 20.01 9.39
N GLU A 468 8.86 19.95 10.45
CA GLU A 468 9.33 18.68 10.98
C GLU A 468 8.17 17.84 11.55
N ALA A 469 8.00 16.63 11.02
CA ALA A 469 6.93 15.71 11.41
C ALA A 469 7.34 14.76 12.55
N CYS A 470 8.63 14.73 12.92
CA CYS A 470 9.17 13.93 14.04
C CYS A 470 8.84 12.42 14.00
N HIS A 471 8.52 11.87 12.82
CA HIS A 471 8.22 10.46 12.62
C HIS A 471 9.50 9.63 12.43
N ILE A 472 10.30 10.00 11.42
CA ILE A 472 11.62 9.40 11.16
C ILE A 472 12.61 10.50 10.75
N PRO A 473 13.93 10.26 10.76
CA PRO A 473 14.90 11.26 10.29
C PRO A 473 14.58 11.74 8.87
N GLY A 474 14.28 13.04 8.73
CA GLY A 474 13.89 13.67 7.47
C GLY A 474 12.39 13.68 7.15
N SER A 475 11.53 13.19 8.05
CA SER A 475 10.08 13.25 7.88
C SER A 475 9.54 14.67 7.97
N ALA A 476 8.73 15.06 7.00
CA ALA A 476 8.14 16.39 6.91
C ALA A 476 6.62 16.35 6.71
N ALA A 477 5.94 17.25 7.43
CA ALA A 477 4.64 17.74 7.06
C ALA A 477 4.80 18.93 6.10
N TYR A 478 3.86 19.14 5.20
CA TYR A 478 3.89 20.25 4.25
C TYR A 478 2.73 21.20 4.53
N SER A 479 3.07 22.45 4.89
CA SER A 479 2.15 23.57 4.84
C SER A 479 2.16 24.13 3.42
N ILE A 480 1.04 24.02 2.72
CA ILE A 480 0.87 24.33 1.30
C ILE A 480 -0.07 25.54 1.20
N ASP A 481 0.41 26.62 0.59
CA ASP A 481 -0.37 27.82 0.28
C ASP A 481 -0.60 27.89 -1.23
N ILE A 482 -1.87 27.92 -1.62
CA ILE A 482 -2.30 28.09 -3.02
C ILE A 482 -3.22 29.30 -3.07
N GLU A 483 -2.66 30.45 -3.48
CA GLU A 483 -3.39 31.71 -3.61
C GLU A 483 -4.18 32.11 -2.34
N GLY A 484 -3.64 31.79 -1.15
CA GLY A 484 -4.24 32.10 0.15
C GLY A 484 -5.08 30.98 0.76
N VAL A 485 -5.33 29.88 0.04
CA VAL A 485 -5.93 28.65 0.60
C VAL A 485 -4.82 27.82 1.24
N LYS A 486 -4.90 27.60 2.56
CA LYS A 486 -3.89 26.83 3.31
C LYS A 486 -4.31 25.37 3.45
N ILE A 487 -3.48 24.47 2.92
CA ILE A 487 -3.64 23.02 3.03
C ILE A 487 -2.45 22.46 3.81
N LEU A 488 -2.72 21.73 4.88
CA LEU A 488 -1.72 20.98 5.61
C LEU A 488 -1.78 19.52 5.22
N TYR A 489 -0.65 18.95 4.80
CA TYR A 489 -0.46 17.51 4.63
C TYR A 489 0.58 17.00 5.64
N THR A 490 0.20 16.12 6.55
CA THR A 490 1.13 15.70 7.62
C THR A 490 2.13 14.64 7.19
N GLY A 491 1.82 13.83 6.16
CA GLY A 491 2.42 12.51 6.03
C GLY A 491 2.24 11.70 7.32
N ASP A 492 3.17 10.79 7.61
CA ASP A 492 3.27 10.20 8.94
C ASP A 492 3.96 11.19 9.89
N PHE A 493 3.37 11.37 11.08
CA PHE A 493 3.86 12.33 12.07
C PHE A 493 3.72 11.82 13.50
N ASN A 494 4.54 12.38 14.39
CA ASN A 494 4.55 12.05 15.80
C ASN A 494 4.51 13.30 16.68
N MET A 495 3.39 13.53 17.37
CA MET A 495 3.26 14.55 18.40
C MET A 495 3.90 14.11 19.73
N ASP A 496 4.14 12.81 19.92
CA ASP A 496 4.75 12.31 21.15
C ASP A 496 6.25 12.59 21.18
N GLU A 497 6.75 13.00 22.34
CA GLU A 497 8.18 13.01 22.62
C GLU A 497 8.77 11.59 22.48
N SER A 498 9.92 11.51 21.82
CA SER A 498 10.70 10.30 21.62
C SER A 498 12.17 10.58 21.90
N VAL A 499 12.99 9.53 21.97
CA VAL A 499 14.43 9.74 22.18
C VAL A 499 15.10 10.43 20.98
N LEU A 500 14.54 10.27 19.78
CA LEU A 500 15.08 10.90 18.57
C LEU A 500 14.56 12.32 18.37
N PHE A 501 13.33 12.61 18.81
CA PHE A 501 12.61 13.83 18.47
C PHE A 501 11.77 14.35 19.64
N PRO A 502 11.69 15.68 19.84
CA PRO A 502 10.90 16.29 20.92
C PRO A 502 9.38 16.20 20.73
N GLY A 503 8.91 15.63 19.62
CA GLY A 503 7.50 15.70 19.18
C GLY A 503 7.31 16.80 18.13
N ALA A 504 6.37 16.60 17.21
CA ALA A 504 6.12 17.51 16.10
C ALA A 504 5.43 18.79 16.58
N ASN A 505 5.79 19.93 15.97
CA ASN A 505 5.12 21.21 16.20
C ASN A 505 4.58 21.72 14.86
N ILE A 506 3.39 21.25 14.49
CA ILE A 506 2.79 21.46 13.17
C ILE A 506 1.70 22.54 13.27
N PRO A 507 1.54 23.44 12.28
CA PRO A 507 0.49 24.46 12.30
C PRO A 507 -0.92 23.90 12.50
N THR A 508 -1.80 24.73 13.08
CA THR A 508 -3.21 24.39 13.34
C THR A 508 -4.20 25.29 12.59
N ASP A 509 -3.71 26.33 11.92
CA ASP A 509 -4.48 27.40 11.27
C ASP A 509 -4.71 27.19 9.76
N SER A 510 -4.71 25.93 9.31
CA SER A 510 -4.96 25.58 7.90
C SER A 510 -6.44 25.38 7.60
N ASP A 511 -6.89 25.75 6.39
CA ASP A 511 -8.28 25.58 5.94
C ASP A 511 -8.66 24.12 5.73
N TYR A 512 -7.67 23.31 5.32
CA TYR A 512 -7.79 21.85 5.13
C TYR A 512 -6.60 21.16 5.80
N VAL A 513 -6.86 20.09 6.53
CA VAL A 513 -5.85 19.27 7.21
C VAL A 513 -6.02 17.83 6.77
N ILE A 514 -5.06 17.34 5.99
CA ILE A 514 -4.94 15.95 5.56
C ILE A 514 -3.93 15.26 6.47
N PHE A 515 -4.38 14.33 7.30
CA PHE A 515 -3.56 13.81 8.40
C PHE A 515 -3.55 12.27 8.53
N ASP A 516 -2.44 11.75 9.06
CA ASP A 516 -2.27 10.32 9.41
C ASP A 516 -3.19 9.90 10.57
N GLY A 517 -4.01 8.88 10.31
CA GLY A 517 -4.96 8.26 11.23
C GLY A 517 -4.55 6.89 11.74
N THR A 518 -3.28 6.49 11.62
CA THR A 518 -2.79 5.13 11.93
C THR A 518 -3.17 4.66 13.34
N TYR A 519 -3.13 5.56 14.33
CA TYR A 519 -3.49 5.27 15.72
C TYR A 519 -4.78 5.94 16.20
N TRP A 520 -5.62 6.43 15.28
CA TRP A 520 -6.91 7.00 15.67
C TRP A 520 -7.77 5.99 16.43
N GLY A 521 -8.17 6.34 17.66
CA GLY A 521 -9.01 5.49 18.51
C GLY A 521 -8.35 4.20 19.01
N ARG A 522 -7.01 4.07 18.91
CA ARG A 522 -6.25 2.93 19.44
C ARG A 522 -5.71 3.21 20.84
N GLU A 523 -5.15 2.20 21.49
CA GLU A 523 -4.45 2.37 22.77
C GLU A 523 -3.13 3.14 22.59
N ASP A 524 -2.87 4.05 23.55
CA ASP A 524 -1.63 4.81 23.66
C ASP A 524 -0.43 3.93 24.05
N PHE A 525 0.78 4.49 23.88
CA PHE A 525 2.04 3.84 24.21
C PHE A 525 2.56 4.29 25.58
N ASP A 526 2.96 3.32 26.41
CA ASP A 526 3.68 3.62 27.65
C ASP A 526 5.19 3.51 27.43
N ARG A 527 5.80 4.62 27.00
CA ARG A 527 7.24 4.71 26.75
C ARG A 527 8.09 4.49 28.01
N LYS A 528 7.57 4.75 29.21
CA LYS A 528 8.28 4.48 30.47
C LYS A 528 8.33 2.99 30.73
N LYS A 529 7.19 2.30 30.59
CA LYS A 529 7.11 0.84 30.70
C LYS A 529 7.99 0.15 29.65
N VAL A 530 8.07 0.68 28.44
CA VAL A 530 9.00 0.20 27.42
C VAL A 530 10.45 0.26 27.91
N SER A 531 10.92 1.41 28.40
CA SER A 531 12.29 1.57 28.88
C SER A 531 12.61 0.66 30.07
N GLN A 532 11.63 0.44 30.96
CA GLN A 532 11.72 -0.53 32.06
C GLN A 532 11.85 -1.95 31.51
N THR A 533 10.97 -2.34 30.58
CA THR A 533 10.99 -3.68 29.95
C THR A 533 12.34 -3.95 29.27
N ILE A 534 12.87 -2.97 28.53
CA ILE A 534 14.18 -3.10 27.87
C ILE A 534 15.30 -3.26 28.91
N THR A 535 15.31 -2.42 29.95
CA THR A 535 16.31 -2.51 31.04
C THR A 535 16.27 -3.87 31.72
N ASP A 536 15.07 -4.34 32.09
CA ASP A 536 14.88 -5.59 32.82
C ASP A 536 15.32 -6.80 31.98
N ILE A 537 14.96 -6.82 30.68
CA ILE A 537 15.32 -7.93 29.81
C ILE A 537 16.82 -7.94 29.51
N VAL A 538 17.40 -6.78 29.17
CA VAL A 538 18.83 -6.72 28.86
C VAL A 538 19.70 -6.97 30.10
N GLY A 539 19.23 -6.64 31.30
CA GLY A 539 19.94 -6.89 32.55
C GLY A 539 19.95 -8.36 32.99
N ASN A 540 18.92 -9.14 32.64
CA ASN A 540 18.75 -10.52 33.13
C ASN A 540 19.03 -11.60 32.08
N TYR A 541 19.03 -11.27 30.79
CA TYR A 541 19.13 -12.23 29.69
C TYR A 541 20.26 -11.89 28.70
N GLY A 542 20.72 -12.87 27.94
CA GLY A 542 21.80 -12.72 26.98
C GLY A 542 22.13 -14.02 26.20
N PRO A 543 22.33 -13.97 24.88
CA PRO A 543 22.24 -12.79 24.00
C PRO A 543 20.81 -12.25 23.86
N VAL A 544 20.69 -10.97 23.50
CA VAL A 544 19.38 -10.31 23.27
C VAL A 544 19.26 -9.91 21.80
N VAL A 545 18.16 -10.28 21.14
CA VAL A 545 17.86 -9.88 19.75
C VAL A 545 16.68 -8.91 19.72
N ILE A 546 16.86 -7.77 19.08
CA ILE A 546 15.85 -6.71 18.94
C ILE A 546 15.55 -6.50 17.43
N PRO A 547 14.58 -7.24 16.86
CA PRO A 547 14.11 -7.00 15.51
C PRO A 547 13.45 -5.62 15.40
N SER A 548 13.91 -4.82 14.45
CA SER A 548 13.38 -3.48 14.20
C SER A 548 13.34 -3.13 12.71
N PHE A 549 12.50 -2.17 12.33
CA PHE A 549 12.55 -1.61 10.98
C PHE A 549 13.83 -0.79 10.82
N ALA A 550 14.45 -0.88 9.64
CA ALA A 550 15.80 -0.33 9.40
C ALA A 550 15.87 1.20 9.49
N VAL A 551 14.74 1.88 9.24
CA VAL A 551 14.59 3.33 9.33
C VAL A 551 13.64 3.67 10.49
N GLY A 552 13.99 4.68 11.29
CA GLY A 552 13.23 5.11 12.46
C GLY A 552 13.47 4.22 13.68
N ARG A 553 12.79 3.06 13.73
CA ARG A 553 12.72 2.21 14.94
C ARG A 553 14.09 1.71 15.40
N SER A 554 14.97 1.32 14.48
CA SER A 554 16.33 0.87 14.82
C SER A 554 17.12 1.97 15.52
N GLN A 555 17.09 3.19 14.98
CA GLN A 555 17.83 4.33 15.53
C GLN A 555 17.28 4.72 16.91
N GLU A 556 15.95 4.68 17.09
CA GLU A 556 15.34 5.01 18.37
C GLU A 556 15.71 3.98 19.45
N ILE A 557 15.71 2.68 19.11
CA ILE A 557 16.15 1.63 20.04
C ILE A 557 17.62 1.80 20.42
N LEU A 558 18.51 2.07 19.47
CA LEU A 558 19.93 2.29 19.77
C LEU A 558 20.12 3.44 20.76
N MET A 559 19.40 4.55 20.57
CA MET A 559 19.47 5.69 21.48
C MET A 559 18.81 5.42 22.84
N ILE A 560 17.74 4.61 22.90
CA ILE A 560 17.18 4.14 24.17
C ILE A 560 18.23 3.33 24.94
N LEU A 561 18.89 2.38 24.29
CA LEU A 561 19.95 1.57 24.90
C LEU A 561 21.13 2.44 25.39
N GLU A 562 21.52 3.45 24.60
CA GLU A 562 22.54 4.43 25.00
C GLU A 562 22.14 5.23 26.25
N ASN A 563 20.93 5.80 26.25
CA ASN A 563 20.42 6.62 27.36
C ASN A 563 20.23 5.81 28.65
N LEU A 564 19.89 4.52 28.52
CA LEU A 564 19.82 3.58 29.65
C LEU A 564 21.21 3.11 30.12
N GLY A 565 22.30 3.49 29.44
CA GLY A 565 23.66 3.09 29.75
C GLY A 565 23.98 1.63 29.40
N VAL A 566 23.11 0.94 28.66
CA VAL A 566 23.30 -0.46 28.23
C VAL A 566 24.55 -0.56 27.35
N THR A 567 24.74 0.38 26.44
CA THR A 567 25.87 0.44 25.49
C THR A 567 27.25 0.53 26.17
N LYS A 568 27.30 0.96 27.43
CA LYS A 568 28.54 1.02 28.23
C LYS A 568 28.85 -0.28 28.95
N ASN A 569 27.83 -1.09 29.22
CA ASN A 569 27.92 -2.29 30.06
C ASN A 569 27.79 -3.59 29.26
N ARG A 570 27.25 -3.53 28.05
CA ARG A 570 26.93 -4.67 27.18
C ARG A 570 27.46 -4.41 25.78
N ASN A 571 27.68 -5.47 25.03
CA ASN A 571 28.13 -5.35 23.66
C ASN A 571 26.94 -5.10 22.71
N VAL A 572 26.61 -3.83 22.47
CA VAL A 572 25.52 -3.47 21.55
C VAL A 572 26.03 -3.50 20.10
N ILE A 573 25.34 -4.26 19.26
CA ILE A 573 25.67 -4.50 17.86
C ILE A 573 24.49 -4.06 17.00
N VAL A 574 24.76 -3.31 15.93
CA VAL A 574 23.78 -2.99 14.89
C VAL A 574 24.13 -3.73 13.58
N GLY A 575 23.13 -4.27 12.89
CA GLY A 575 23.36 -5.10 11.70
C GLY A 575 22.44 -4.85 10.52
N GLY A 576 22.94 -5.19 9.32
CA GLY A 576 22.21 -5.10 8.07
C GLY A 576 21.88 -3.66 7.66
N MET A 577 20.70 -3.45 7.08
CA MET A 577 20.27 -2.13 6.63
C MET A 577 20.15 -1.12 7.78
N ALA A 578 19.80 -1.58 9.00
CA ALA A 578 19.70 -0.72 10.17
C ALA A 578 21.03 0.01 10.46
N ASP A 579 22.17 -0.67 10.30
CA ASP A 579 23.50 -0.10 10.52
C ASP A 579 23.83 0.98 9.46
N HIS A 580 23.56 0.65 8.20
CA HIS A 580 23.80 1.57 7.09
C HIS A 580 22.96 2.85 7.22
N ILE A 581 21.67 2.72 7.56
CA ILE A 581 20.79 3.87 7.77
C ILE A 581 21.20 4.67 8.99
N THR A 582 21.54 4.02 10.12
CA THR A 582 22.01 4.71 11.33
C THR A 582 23.22 5.60 11.05
N SER A 583 24.18 5.08 10.28
CA SER A 583 25.33 5.84 9.81
C SER A 583 24.95 7.00 8.90
N LEU A 584 24.03 6.77 7.96
CA LEU A 584 23.57 7.76 6.98
C LEU A 584 22.82 8.94 7.63
N VAL A 585 22.05 8.69 8.69
CA VAL A 585 21.32 9.75 9.43
C VAL A 585 22.15 10.41 10.52
N GLY A 586 23.39 9.96 10.74
CA GLY A 586 24.32 10.57 11.70
C GLY A 586 24.02 10.28 13.16
N VAL A 587 23.25 9.23 13.47
CA VAL A 587 23.00 8.81 14.86
C VAL A 587 24.24 8.08 15.38
N GLN A 588 24.77 8.51 16.52
CA GLN A 588 26.03 8.04 17.10
C GLN A 588 25.87 7.67 18.58
N GLY A 589 26.67 6.70 19.03
CA GLY A 589 26.75 6.24 20.41
C GLY A 589 27.67 5.04 20.54
N HIS A 590 27.63 4.35 21.68
CA HIS A 590 28.59 3.30 22.02
C HIS A 590 28.13 1.91 21.55
N TRP A 591 27.99 1.74 20.23
CA TRP A 591 27.70 0.44 19.60
C TRP A 591 28.65 0.17 18.44
N GLN A 592 28.68 -1.08 17.98
CA GLN A 592 29.48 -1.47 16.83
C GLN A 592 28.62 -2.06 15.70
N SER A 593 29.08 -1.86 14.46
CA SER A 593 28.57 -2.59 13.31
C SER A 593 28.87 -4.09 13.45
N ILE A 594 27.94 -4.94 13.02
CA ILE A 594 28.18 -6.39 13.00
C ILE A 594 29.37 -6.72 12.08
N LYS A 595 30.36 -7.42 12.62
CA LYS A 595 31.54 -7.84 11.85
C LYS A 595 31.15 -9.01 10.94
N LYS A 596 31.67 -9.04 9.71
CA LYS A 596 31.35 -10.11 8.72
C LYS A 596 31.65 -11.53 9.20
N ASN A 597 32.59 -11.69 10.12
CA ASN A 597 32.97 -12.98 10.70
C ASN A 597 32.19 -13.34 11.98
N LYS A 598 31.32 -12.45 12.49
CA LYS A 598 30.49 -12.70 13.65
C LYS A 598 29.22 -13.43 13.21
N VAL A 599 29.32 -14.76 13.19
CA VAL A 599 28.23 -15.68 12.77
C VAL A 599 27.32 -16.05 13.94
N HIS A 600 27.83 -15.99 15.18
CA HIS A 600 27.12 -16.34 16.41
C HIS A 600 27.09 -15.14 17.37
N LEU A 601 26.07 -15.06 18.22
CA LEU A 601 26.01 -14.06 19.30
C LEU A 601 26.53 -14.65 20.62
N ASP A 602 27.36 -13.87 21.30
CA ASP A 602 27.88 -14.15 22.63
C ASP A 602 26.88 -13.72 23.70
N LYS A 603 26.99 -14.27 24.92
CA LYS A 603 26.07 -13.96 26.04
C LYS A 603 25.89 -12.46 26.30
N ASP A 604 26.93 -11.65 26.11
CA ASP A 604 26.91 -10.22 26.40
C ASP A 604 26.43 -9.35 25.23
N ASP A 605 26.08 -9.98 24.10
CA ASP A 605 25.63 -9.26 22.91
C ASP A 605 24.17 -8.83 23.00
N VAL A 606 23.92 -7.62 22.48
CA VAL A 606 22.58 -7.08 22.21
C VAL A 606 22.54 -6.68 20.75
N LEU A 607 21.84 -7.44 19.91
CA LEU A 607 21.74 -7.20 18.48
C LEU A 607 20.49 -6.40 18.12
N VAL A 608 20.67 -5.23 17.49
CA VAL A 608 19.60 -4.47 16.82
C VAL A 608 19.74 -4.69 15.31
N ALA A 609 18.74 -5.31 14.68
CA ALA A 609 18.82 -5.64 13.27
C ALA A 609 17.48 -5.51 12.54
N GLY A 610 17.58 -5.32 11.22
CA GLY A 610 16.43 -5.29 10.30
C GLY A 610 15.58 -6.56 10.35
N GLY A 611 14.30 -6.41 9.98
CA GLY A 611 13.31 -7.49 10.03
C GLY A 611 12.33 -7.33 11.19
N GLY A 612 11.77 -6.13 11.39
CA GLY A 612 10.95 -5.76 12.56
C GLY A 612 9.78 -6.70 12.90
N MET A 613 9.20 -7.39 11.91
CA MET A 613 8.14 -8.39 12.11
C MET A 613 8.65 -9.85 12.08
N MET A 614 9.97 -10.04 12.12
CA MET A 614 10.67 -11.33 12.07
C MET A 614 10.43 -12.15 10.78
N GLY A 615 10.06 -11.49 9.68
CA GLY A 615 9.81 -12.15 8.39
C GLY A 615 11.05 -12.77 7.73
N GLY A 616 12.26 -12.37 8.15
CA GLY A 616 13.53 -12.87 7.60
C GLY A 616 14.71 -12.00 8.03
N GLY A 617 15.86 -12.20 7.38
CA GLY A 617 17.08 -11.42 7.64
C GLY A 617 17.82 -11.80 8.92
N LEU A 618 18.74 -10.92 9.32
CA LEU A 618 19.70 -11.18 10.39
C LEU A 618 19.03 -11.39 11.76
N ALA A 619 17.96 -10.65 12.07
CA ALA A 619 17.24 -10.81 13.33
C ALA A 619 16.57 -12.20 13.44
N LYS A 620 15.90 -12.67 12.37
CA LYS A 620 15.29 -14.01 12.36
C LYS A 620 16.35 -15.11 12.40
N HIS A 621 17.50 -14.92 11.75
CA HIS A 621 18.61 -15.86 11.81
C HIS A 621 19.10 -16.12 13.24
N HIS A 622 19.46 -15.05 13.98
CA HIS A 622 19.95 -15.20 15.35
C HIS A 622 18.87 -15.58 16.36
N PHE A 623 17.61 -15.21 16.11
CA PHE A 623 16.51 -15.79 16.88
C PHE A 623 16.46 -17.31 16.71
N ASN A 624 16.49 -17.82 15.47
CA ASN A 624 16.41 -19.26 15.22
C ASN A 624 17.58 -20.02 15.87
N GLU A 625 18.76 -19.40 15.94
CA GLU A 625 19.93 -19.93 16.65
C GLU A 625 19.69 -20.06 18.17
N HIS A 626 19.05 -19.07 18.78
CA HIS A 626 18.88 -18.98 20.24
C HIS A 626 17.47 -19.32 20.74
N ARG A 627 16.55 -19.76 19.87
CA ARG A 627 15.15 -20.03 20.23
C ARG A 627 14.97 -21.00 21.39
N ASN A 628 15.90 -21.96 21.54
CA ASN A 628 15.89 -22.99 22.60
C ASN A 628 16.90 -22.67 23.71
N ASN A 629 17.31 -21.40 23.86
CA ASN A 629 18.19 -20.97 24.94
C ASN A 629 17.38 -20.15 25.95
N ALA A 630 17.06 -20.74 27.09
CA ALA A 630 16.31 -20.09 28.17
C ALA A 630 16.99 -18.82 28.74
N ASN A 631 18.30 -18.65 28.52
CA ASN A 631 19.04 -17.45 28.93
C ASN A 631 19.01 -16.34 27.87
N ALA A 632 18.67 -16.64 26.61
CA ALA A 632 18.57 -15.64 25.56
C ALA A 632 17.22 -14.90 25.65
N ALA A 633 17.14 -13.73 25.01
CA ALA A 633 15.88 -13.01 24.89
C ALA A 633 15.65 -12.38 23.52
N VAL A 634 14.38 -12.17 23.19
CA VAL A 634 13.93 -11.36 22.06
C VAL A 634 13.00 -10.27 22.55
N ILE A 635 13.28 -9.03 22.13
CA ILE A 635 12.45 -7.86 22.41
C ILE A 635 11.81 -7.39 21.10
N LEU A 636 10.50 -7.58 20.98
CA LEU A 636 9.72 -7.08 19.83
C LEU A 636 9.35 -5.61 20.11
N CYS A 637 9.63 -4.69 19.17
CA CYS A 637 9.48 -3.24 19.45
C CYS A 637 8.50 -2.49 18.53
N GLY A 638 8.09 -3.07 17.40
CA GLY A 638 7.26 -2.41 16.39
C GLY A 638 5.84 -2.99 16.28
N TYR A 639 5.07 -2.47 15.33
CA TYR A 639 3.83 -3.12 14.91
C TYR A 639 4.11 -4.49 14.31
N LEU A 640 3.32 -5.49 14.73
CA LEU A 640 3.37 -6.85 14.21
C LEU A 640 2.07 -7.10 13.46
N ALA A 641 2.15 -7.17 12.13
CA ALA A 641 0.99 -7.58 11.34
C ALA A 641 0.60 -9.03 11.76
N PRO A 642 -0.71 -9.35 11.82
CA PRO A 642 -1.14 -10.69 12.20
C PRO A 642 -0.46 -11.78 11.37
N ARG A 643 -0.15 -12.90 12.02
CA ARG A 643 0.55 -14.07 11.44
C ARG A 643 1.95 -13.84 10.87
N THR A 644 2.54 -12.66 11.05
CA THR A 644 3.99 -12.54 10.88
C THR A 644 4.71 -13.42 11.92
N PRO A 645 5.94 -13.91 11.66
CA PRO A 645 6.64 -14.75 12.63
C PRO A 645 6.77 -14.09 14.01
N GLY A 646 6.97 -12.76 14.07
CA GLY A 646 7.00 -12.03 15.34
C GLY A 646 5.65 -12.04 16.07
N TRP A 647 4.54 -11.91 15.32
CA TRP A 647 3.19 -12.04 15.88
C TRP A 647 2.92 -13.46 16.41
N ASN A 648 3.34 -14.49 15.66
CA ASN A 648 3.16 -15.89 16.06
C ASN A 648 3.92 -16.24 17.34
N LEU A 649 5.15 -15.73 17.48
CA LEU A 649 5.94 -15.87 18.71
C LEU A 649 5.21 -15.24 19.89
N LEU A 650 4.74 -14.00 19.74
CA LEU A 650 4.07 -13.25 20.81
C LEU A 650 2.81 -13.94 21.32
N HIS A 651 2.05 -14.59 20.43
CA HIS A 651 0.78 -15.24 20.77
C HIS A 651 0.93 -16.74 21.06
N GLY A 652 2.16 -17.23 21.23
CA GLY A 652 2.43 -18.61 21.63
C GLY A 652 2.16 -19.66 20.55
N TYR A 653 2.03 -19.24 19.29
CA TYR A 653 1.89 -20.18 18.17
C TYR A 653 3.22 -20.88 17.89
N GLU A 654 4.36 -20.17 17.88
CA GLU A 654 5.68 -20.76 17.65
C GLU A 654 6.37 -21.11 18.99
N GLN A 655 6.75 -22.39 19.19
CA GLN A 655 7.43 -22.82 20.42
C GLN A 655 8.85 -22.25 20.52
N HIS A 656 9.20 -21.78 21.72
CA HIS A 656 10.51 -21.24 22.06
C HIS A 656 10.74 -21.34 23.57
N GLU A 657 12.01 -21.42 23.99
CA GLU A 657 12.42 -21.38 25.40
C GLU A 657 13.04 -20.03 25.79
N CYS A 658 13.56 -19.27 24.82
CA CYS A 658 14.11 -17.94 25.09
C CYS A 658 13.06 -16.98 25.64
N LYS A 659 13.48 -16.01 26.44
CA LYS A 659 12.55 -15.00 26.96
C LYS A 659 12.04 -14.11 25.82
N LEU A 660 10.72 -14.00 25.66
CA LEU A 660 10.11 -13.10 24.70
C LEU A 660 9.36 -11.98 25.43
N GLU A 661 9.57 -10.73 24.98
CA GLU A 661 8.80 -9.57 25.46
C GLU A 661 8.43 -8.61 24.34
N LEU A 662 7.28 -7.95 24.49
CA LEU A 662 6.85 -6.87 23.61
C LEU A 662 7.08 -5.52 24.29
N ALA A 663 8.07 -4.78 23.80
CA ALA A 663 8.33 -3.40 24.15
C ALA A 663 7.67 -2.47 23.11
N ARG A 664 6.32 -2.43 23.11
CA ARG A 664 5.52 -1.77 22.08
C ARG A 664 5.86 -0.28 21.94
N LEU A 665 6.48 0.08 20.82
CA LEU A 665 6.78 1.45 20.45
C LEU A 665 6.24 1.77 19.05
N SER A 666 5.86 3.03 18.85
CA SER A 666 5.49 3.58 17.56
C SER A 666 6.17 4.92 17.33
N ALA A 667 6.37 5.24 16.07
CA ALA A 667 6.85 6.54 15.61
C ALA A 667 5.69 7.36 15.05
N HIS A 668 4.44 6.89 15.18
CA HIS A 668 3.23 7.66 14.93
C HIS A 668 2.73 8.21 16.26
N SER A 669 2.02 9.33 16.18
CA SER A 669 1.35 9.94 17.33
C SER A 669 0.45 8.94 18.05
N SER A 670 0.53 8.92 19.39
CA SER A 670 -0.45 8.26 20.26
C SER A 670 -1.87 8.75 19.97
N ALA A 671 -2.86 7.92 20.27
CA ALA A 671 -4.25 8.24 19.96
C ALA A 671 -4.72 9.51 20.67
N SER A 672 -4.31 9.70 21.94
CA SER A 672 -4.67 10.89 22.71
C SER A 672 -4.02 12.17 22.19
N ASN A 673 -2.73 12.15 21.86
CA ASN A 673 -2.05 13.33 21.32
C ASN A 673 -2.49 13.64 19.89
N LEU A 674 -2.70 12.62 19.07
CA LEU A 674 -3.31 12.75 17.74
C LEU A 674 -4.67 13.45 17.83
N GLN A 675 -5.56 12.95 18.71
CA GLN A 675 -6.89 13.52 18.86
C GLN A 675 -6.84 14.96 19.40
N THR A 676 -5.95 15.24 20.36
CA THR A 676 -5.76 16.59 20.92
C THR A 676 -5.31 17.58 19.85
N TYR A 677 -4.29 17.22 19.07
CA TYR A 677 -3.81 18.03 17.97
C TYR A 677 -4.87 18.28 16.91
N ILE A 678 -5.52 17.22 16.40
CA ILE A 678 -6.53 17.35 15.34
C ILE A 678 -7.75 18.13 15.81
N ASN A 679 -8.12 18.05 17.11
CA ASN A 679 -9.19 18.87 17.67
C ASN A 679 -8.85 20.37 17.71
N SER A 680 -7.57 20.72 17.86
CA SER A 680 -7.08 22.10 17.84
C SER A 680 -7.00 22.74 16.45
N CYS A 681 -7.01 21.92 15.38
CA CYS A 681 -7.02 22.43 14.01
C CYS A 681 -8.36 23.10 13.66
N SER A 682 -8.30 24.27 13.01
CA SER A 682 -9.48 25.09 12.66
C SER A 682 -10.22 24.62 11.40
N GLY A 683 -9.49 24.09 10.41
CA GLY A 683 -10.03 23.73 9.11
C GLY A 683 -10.79 22.40 9.03
N LYS A 684 -11.14 22.01 7.80
CA LYS A 684 -11.74 20.71 7.49
C LYS A 684 -10.71 19.59 7.67
N LYS A 685 -11.09 18.54 8.39
CA LYS A 685 -10.22 17.44 8.82
C LYS A 685 -10.45 16.22 7.95
N ILE A 686 -9.41 15.80 7.25
CA ILE A 686 -9.44 14.68 6.32
C ILE A 686 -8.43 13.65 6.82
N MET A 687 -8.93 12.52 7.31
CA MET A 687 -8.10 11.45 7.83
C MET A 687 -7.73 10.48 6.72
N VAL A 688 -6.43 10.23 6.58
CA VAL A 688 -5.83 9.24 5.67
C VAL A 688 -4.99 8.27 6.51
N HIS A 689 -4.43 7.24 5.89
CA HIS A 689 -3.60 6.20 6.54
C HIS A 689 -4.25 5.58 7.77
N THR A 690 -5.55 5.31 7.69
CA THR A 690 -6.31 4.80 8.84
C THR A 690 -6.70 3.34 8.66
N PRO A 691 -6.67 2.54 9.74
CA PRO A 691 -7.29 1.20 9.76
C PRO A 691 -8.82 1.26 9.85
N THR A 692 -9.40 2.44 10.14
CA THR A 692 -10.81 2.59 10.46
C THR A 692 -11.62 2.79 9.19
N GLU A 693 -12.68 2.02 8.99
CA GLU A 693 -13.56 2.22 7.83
C GLU A 693 -14.60 3.32 8.04
N LYS A 694 -15.00 3.53 9.30
CA LYS A 694 -16.05 4.49 9.64
C LYS A 694 -15.47 5.84 10.05
N ALA A 695 -15.81 6.88 9.29
CA ALA A 695 -15.40 8.24 9.58
C ALA A 695 -15.92 8.73 10.96
N PRO A 696 -15.04 9.26 11.83
CA PRO A 696 -15.45 9.91 13.09
C PRO A 696 -16.27 11.18 12.84
N LYS A 697 -17.03 11.63 13.85
CA LYS A 697 -17.82 12.85 13.73
C LYS A 697 -16.91 14.07 13.47
N GLY A 698 -17.19 14.82 12.41
CA GLY A 698 -16.45 16.03 12.05
C GLY A 698 -15.12 15.78 11.32
N ILE A 699 -14.84 14.53 10.95
CA ILE A 699 -13.66 14.11 10.20
C ILE A 699 -14.16 13.32 8.99
N SER A 700 -13.65 13.60 7.81
CA SER A 700 -13.92 12.78 6.62
C SER A 700 -12.80 11.76 6.41
N ILE A 701 -13.15 10.55 5.97
CA ILE A 701 -12.20 9.59 5.41
C ILE A 701 -12.53 9.53 3.92
N PRO A 702 -11.59 9.90 3.03
CA PRO A 702 -11.88 9.95 1.61
C PRO A 702 -11.97 8.55 1.01
N GLU A 703 -12.86 8.35 0.06
CA GLU A 703 -12.84 7.16 -0.81
C GLU A 703 -11.73 7.27 -1.87
N TYR A 704 -11.39 6.14 -2.50
CA TYR A 704 -10.47 6.16 -3.65
C TYR A 704 -11.05 7.02 -4.78
N ARG A 705 -10.21 7.91 -5.34
CA ARG A 705 -10.53 8.96 -6.33
C ARG A 705 -11.53 10.00 -5.87
N GLU A 706 -11.88 10.05 -4.58
CA GLU A 706 -12.70 11.13 -4.08
C GLU A 706 -12.04 12.47 -4.40
N ARG A 707 -12.87 13.44 -4.77
CA ARG A 707 -12.42 14.79 -5.15
C ARG A 707 -13.03 15.80 -4.23
N ILE A 708 -12.16 16.58 -3.59
CA ILE A 708 -12.55 17.77 -2.85
C ILE A 708 -12.26 18.97 -3.73
N VAL A 709 -13.31 19.63 -4.19
CA VAL A 709 -13.22 20.84 -5.03
C VAL A 709 -13.33 22.09 -4.15
N ILE A 710 -12.33 22.96 -4.25
CA ILE A 710 -12.24 24.23 -3.54
C ILE A 710 -12.29 25.35 -4.58
N LYS A 711 -13.10 26.38 -4.30
CA LYS A 711 -13.14 27.63 -5.06
C LYS A 711 -12.41 28.68 -4.21
N PRO A 712 -11.21 29.11 -4.61
CA PRO A 712 -10.39 30.07 -3.86
C PRO A 712 -11.08 31.41 -3.62
#